data_AF-A0A2V4C1B0-F1
#
_entry.id   AF-A0A2V4C1B0-F1
#
_cell.length_a   1.000
_cell.length_b   1.000
_cell.length_c   1.000
_cell.angle_alpha   90.00
_cell.angle_beta   90.00
_cell.angle_gamma   90.00
#
_symmetry.space_group_name_H-M   'P 1'
#
loop_
_entity.id
_entity.type
_entity.pdbx_description
1 polymer ?
#
loop_
_entity_poly.entity_id
_entity_poly.type
_entity_poly.pdbx_seq_one_letter_code
_entity_poly.pdbx_strand_id
1 'polypeptide(L)'
;MKKNKLLVIIILLGFLTFGMKYSGFINENFVAPLAKQLTEPKKESVNKTAEIIDKPFLTKQKTNADAAVAASISVTNAVVVNGGGNAVPGSQLDFTLTLTNSGTDDALGTTFQNILDANLTYVPGSLKVTPIAVNDNYNSIGNVGITVNAAAGVLANDISPDVTALTVAILANPTNGTAVLNPNGSFTYNSTSGYSGTDSFTYTLTNSNGKTSIATVNITVSAPIFFVNSSVATSGNGTLSSPFKTVQEVPVSATASIFVYTGTGSSGTALTLSNNQKLIGQGATASLTSILGISVPAYSNPLPSTGGTSPNFSVLNLKLNNDVEGITLTGTNATMAGTSVGTLKVRDVTITGGTAIPVNIAAGGVLDCIFKSISANGASKGISVANSTGSFQVTGIGTTAGSGGTIQNIINRGAEFISCTNVTLKNINFLNANTGGACSTPAVDNSNCNGAIHLKTVTGVTLDNISITGTNNATGININNVTTFSLANSTLTGCGSNTAGSEVGGIYALNLGGTSSITNTNVNDSWGRGFYGYNGILSTNPTLNLTVTGCQFKNSFNKANGASNFIFQGYGTSNNTITLKGNDFSNAKTYGLSLNFGGSSVNNIQVGGNLLADGNTINAAVSSPGSNGLELQSTGTSTVSYNVINNTIKSSFNGSFTCNIGNQGTGTMKGRINNNTIEGGGTASVSNGISVAAYGNAKHITEILNNTITNISNYGIISESNDNGLLGNARIDATIKNNNISLVTNAYAHVGVIAIGNIASSTLISAANIGGNTTNSPVTGLAAGAFDVLSLGANSQIILQGTTALSNGPGDRTTALTNFWNSNNSESRTAIDEQGGGTIVSGTALIPDNPSAAKFAPTPVIEESASITEIQNKAEDTSTAKNNNTAKITSGETITVGPFTLPAGKSTIITFSATVNAANSLPVNTCAVTNQASVSGTNFTTVNSNVTTTSIKPANATFTNTTENIPCLGTATVSLNATCPLGTTPTWYTSITGGTSFATGASVTATPTANNTTYCVACEAAYCASDILLVKTVTGTPSTSSSQTVSACDNYFWSENSTTYTTSGTYTNTVGCDTKTLNLTINYSSAINTAVTKNSDILTATQSGATYQWYQCPNTLLSGETNQSYTALAIGDYKVDITLADCTVTSNCVTISSLAVDDFERNEFKIYPNPSKGVVNIITPYEGNYIIVDGLGKTIKSFDLHENILNTLNLENVSDGTYFIKNISDSNIKTQKLIIQK
;
A
#
# COMPACT_ATOMS: atom_id res chain seq x y z
N MET A 1 -26.82 -2.47 -13.12
CA MET A 1 -26.14 -3.12 -14.26
C MET A 1 -26.70 -2.73 -15.65
N LYS A 2 -28.00 -2.86 -15.95
CA LYS A 2 -28.62 -2.68 -17.31
C LYS A 2 -28.45 -1.32 -18.05
N LYS A 3 -27.58 -0.39 -17.64
CA LYS A 3 -27.39 0.94 -18.29
C LYS A 3 -25.93 1.31 -18.63
N ASN A 4 -24.93 0.50 -18.26
CA ASN A 4 -23.52 0.85 -18.51
C ASN A 4 -23.05 0.39 -19.90
N LYS A 5 -22.98 1.33 -20.87
CA LYS A 5 -22.57 1.06 -22.25
C LYS A 5 -21.14 0.52 -22.38
N LEU A 6 -20.23 0.91 -21.48
CA LEU A 6 -18.82 0.47 -21.51
C LEU A 6 -18.70 -1.03 -21.22
N LEU A 7 -19.49 -1.54 -20.27
CA LEU A 7 -19.50 -2.96 -19.89
C LEU A 7 -19.99 -3.86 -21.04
N VAL A 8 -20.96 -3.38 -21.83
CA VAL A 8 -21.48 -4.08 -23.01
C VAL A 8 -20.42 -4.22 -24.10
N ILE A 9 -19.64 -3.17 -24.34
CA ILE A 9 -18.54 -3.17 -25.32
C ILE A 9 -17.43 -4.15 -24.91
N ILE A 10 -17.05 -4.18 -23.63
CA ILE A 10 -16.06 -5.12 -23.09
C ILE A 10 -16.49 -6.58 -23.30
N ILE A 11 -17.77 -6.90 -23.06
CA ILE A 11 -18.32 -8.25 -23.27
C ILE A 11 -18.25 -8.64 -24.76
N LEU A 12 -18.63 -7.75 -25.67
CA LEU A 12 -18.60 -8.01 -27.12
C LEU A 12 -17.17 -8.21 -27.67
N LEU A 13 -16.20 -7.41 -27.20
CA LEU A 13 -14.78 -7.59 -27.54
C LEU A 13 -14.25 -8.94 -27.01
N GLY A 14 -14.64 -9.35 -25.81
CA GLY A 14 -14.25 -10.65 -25.22
C GLY A 14 -14.70 -11.86 -26.05
N PHE A 15 -15.83 -11.79 -26.76
CA PHE A 15 -16.24 -12.88 -27.66
C PHE A 15 -15.41 -12.94 -28.95
N LEU A 16 -14.88 -11.82 -29.43
CA LEU A 16 -14.06 -11.76 -30.65
C LEU A 16 -12.62 -12.24 -30.42
N THR A 17 -12.04 -12.02 -29.23
CA THR A 17 -10.65 -12.40 -28.93
C THR A 17 -10.44 -13.90 -28.67
N PHE A 18 -11.51 -14.66 -28.37
CA PHE A 18 -11.42 -16.09 -28.01
C PHE A 18 -11.83 -17.06 -29.13
N GLY A 19 -12.02 -16.59 -30.37
CA GLY A 19 -12.13 -17.45 -31.55
C GLY A 19 -13.34 -18.38 -31.63
N MET A 20 -14.35 -18.20 -30.78
CA MET A 20 -15.54 -19.05 -30.75
C MET A 20 -16.46 -18.76 -31.96
N LYS A 21 -16.94 -19.81 -32.63
CA LYS A 21 -17.84 -19.65 -33.79
C LYS A 21 -19.23 -19.16 -33.36
N TYR A 22 -19.71 -18.11 -34.03
CA TYR A 22 -20.99 -17.47 -33.78
C TYR A 22 -22.16 -18.45 -33.99
N SER A 23 -22.99 -18.66 -32.97
CA SER A 23 -24.11 -19.61 -32.99
C SER A 23 -25.46 -18.92 -32.78
N GLY A 24 -26.53 -19.47 -33.37
CA GLY A 24 -27.87 -18.86 -33.36
C GLY A 24 -28.41 -18.57 -31.95
N PHE A 25 -28.07 -19.41 -30.97
CA PHE A 25 -28.49 -19.24 -29.58
C PHE A 25 -28.00 -17.91 -28.95
N ILE A 26 -26.79 -17.47 -29.29
CA ILE A 26 -26.24 -16.17 -28.84
C ILE A 26 -26.93 -15.02 -29.59
N ASN A 27 -27.21 -15.22 -30.87
CA ASN A 27 -27.88 -14.23 -31.70
C ASN A 27 -29.30 -13.91 -31.19
N GLU A 28 -30.09 -14.94 -30.89
CA GLU A 28 -31.50 -14.77 -30.47
C GLU A 28 -31.64 -14.29 -29.02
N ASN A 29 -30.84 -14.81 -28.08
CA ASN A 29 -31.01 -14.53 -26.65
C ASN A 29 -30.24 -13.29 -26.15
N PHE A 30 -29.18 -12.86 -26.85
CA PHE A 30 -28.32 -11.76 -26.41
C PHE A 30 -28.17 -10.64 -27.44
N VAL A 31 -27.87 -10.96 -28.70
CA VAL A 31 -27.54 -9.91 -29.70
C VAL A 31 -28.79 -9.24 -30.26
N ALA A 32 -29.80 -9.99 -30.69
CA ALA A 32 -31.02 -9.42 -31.29
C ALA A 32 -31.83 -8.53 -30.32
N PRO A 33 -32.02 -8.87 -29.03
CA PRO A 33 -32.70 -7.97 -28.08
C PRO A 33 -31.92 -6.69 -27.82
N LEU A 34 -30.59 -6.77 -27.79
CA LEU A 34 -29.70 -5.65 -27.53
C LEU A 34 -29.54 -4.74 -28.76
N ALA A 35 -29.44 -5.31 -29.96
CA ALA A 35 -29.46 -4.58 -31.22
C ALA A 35 -30.79 -3.81 -31.37
N LYS A 36 -31.92 -4.45 -31.06
CA LYS A 36 -33.24 -3.80 -31.07
C LYS A 36 -33.32 -2.58 -30.13
N GLN A 37 -32.64 -2.62 -28.98
CA GLN A 37 -32.51 -1.46 -28.07
C GLN A 37 -31.45 -0.41 -28.50
N LEU A 38 -30.68 -0.67 -29.54
CA LEU A 38 -29.63 0.23 -30.06
C LEU A 38 -29.98 0.83 -31.43
N THR A 39 -30.93 0.26 -32.18
CA THR A 39 -31.32 0.71 -33.52
C THR A 39 -32.54 1.64 -33.56
N GLU A 40 -33.22 1.90 -32.44
CA GLU A 40 -34.37 2.82 -32.39
C GLU A 40 -33.91 4.28 -32.15
N PRO A 41 -34.09 5.21 -33.11
CA PRO A 41 -33.64 6.60 -32.96
C PRO A 41 -34.68 7.43 -32.19
N LYS A 42 -34.27 8.05 -31.08
CA LYS A 42 -35.06 9.12 -30.46
C LYS A 42 -35.07 10.36 -31.35
N LYS A 43 -36.27 10.76 -31.82
CA LYS A 43 -36.56 12.14 -32.26
C LYS A 43 -37.98 12.56 -31.86
N GLU A 44 -38.04 13.49 -30.93
CA GLU A 44 -39.00 14.59 -30.96
C GLU A 44 -38.67 15.49 -32.19
N SER A 45 -39.60 16.19 -32.84
CA SER A 45 -41.06 16.26 -32.66
C SER A 45 -41.75 16.92 -33.88
N VAL A 46 -43.09 17.04 -33.83
CA VAL A 46 -43.96 17.99 -34.59
C VAL A 46 -44.45 17.60 -36.01
N ASN A 47 -45.79 17.43 -36.06
CA ASN A 47 -46.78 17.68 -37.15
C ASN A 47 -47.06 16.70 -38.32
N LYS A 48 -48.37 16.38 -38.39
CA LYS A 48 -49.29 16.26 -39.55
C LYS A 48 -49.12 15.16 -40.62
N THR A 49 -49.95 14.13 -40.43
CA THR A 49 -50.95 13.56 -41.37
C THR A 49 -50.53 13.03 -42.76
N ALA A 50 -51.09 11.84 -43.09
CA ALA A 50 -51.59 11.44 -44.43
C ALA A 50 -50.55 11.13 -45.56
N GLU A 51 -50.76 10.23 -46.53
CA GLU A 51 -51.89 9.31 -46.82
C GLU A 51 -51.57 8.27 -47.94
N ILE A 52 -52.35 7.16 -48.00
CA ILE A 52 -52.63 6.26 -49.18
C ILE A 52 -51.36 5.54 -49.74
N ILE A 53 -51.31 4.39 -50.43
CA ILE A 53 -52.07 3.68 -51.51
C ILE A 53 -52.13 2.18 -51.11
N ASP A 54 -53.25 1.46 -51.22
CA ASP A 54 -53.88 1.11 -52.51
C ASP A 54 -55.43 1.02 -52.54
N LYS A 55 -55.98 1.24 -53.74
CA LYS A 55 -57.39 1.09 -54.15
C LYS A 55 -57.48 0.80 -55.66
N PRO A 56 -58.13 -0.28 -56.09
CA PRO A 56 -58.59 -0.41 -57.48
C PRO A 56 -59.84 0.46 -57.73
N PHE A 57 -59.71 1.44 -58.65
CA PHE A 57 -60.62 1.73 -59.78
C PHE A 57 -62.16 1.73 -59.53
N LEU A 58 -62.95 2.79 -59.80
CA LEU A 58 -62.87 3.75 -60.93
C LEU A 58 -63.40 5.18 -60.65
N THR A 59 -62.70 6.16 -61.27
CA THR A 59 -63.19 7.44 -61.85
C THR A 59 -64.18 8.35 -61.09
N LYS A 60 -63.64 9.45 -60.53
CA LYS A 60 -63.83 10.81 -61.09
C LYS A 60 -62.81 11.82 -60.52
N GLN A 61 -62.44 12.81 -61.32
CA GLN A 61 -61.58 13.93 -60.90
C GLN A 61 -62.45 15.08 -60.33
N LYS A 62 -62.07 15.58 -59.15
CA LYS A 62 -62.26 16.94 -58.58
C LYS A 62 -61.50 16.91 -57.23
N THR A 63 -60.36 17.60 -57.03
CA THR A 63 -60.14 19.05 -56.84
C THR A 63 -60.87 19.63 -55.62
N ASN A 64 -60.07 20.27 -54.74
CA ASN A 64 -60.45 20.98 -53.51
C ASN A 64 -60.80 20.06 -52.31
N ALA A 65 -60.67 20.44 -51.04
CA ALA A 65 -59.79 21.39 -50.31
C ALA A 65 -60.10 21.29 -48.79
N ASP A 66 -59.29 21.96 -47.96
CA ASP A 66 -59.64 22.53 -46.65
C ASP A 66 -59.80 21.67 -45.37
N ALA A 67 -59.54 22.39 -44.26
CA ALA A 67 -59.96 22.20 -42.86
C ALA A 67 -59.50 20.96 -42.05
N ALA A 68 -58.91 21.25 -40.88
CA ALA A 68 -58.84 20.31 -39.76
C ALA A 68 -60.12 20.44 -38.91
N VAL A 69 -60.67 19.31 -38.44
CA VAL A 69 -61.87 19.27 -37.59
C VAL A 69 -61.49 19.51 -36.13
N ALA A 70 -62.27 20.35 -35.43
CA ALA A 70 -62.05 20.73 -34.04
C ALA A 70 -62.53 19.65 -33.04
N ALA A 71 -62.09 19.77 -31.78
CA ALA A 71 -62.58 18.93 -30.69
C ALA A 71 -64.09 19.15 -30.44
N SER A 72 -64.86 18.06 -30.39
CA SER A 72 -66.30 18.11 -30.12
C SER A 72 -66.57 18.16 -28.61
N ILE A 73 -66.79 19.36 -28.07
CA ILE A 73 -67.24 19.53 -26.67
C ILE A 73 -68.75 19.30 -26.61
N SER A 74 -69.19 18.23 -25.96
CA SER A 74 -70.61 17.95 -25.69
C SER A 74 -71.05 18.50 -24.33
N VAL A 75 -71.64 19.70 -24.31
CA VAL A 75 -72.24 20.27 -23.08
C VAL A 75 -73.71 19.87 -22.99
N THR A 76 -74.05 19.03 -22.01
CA THR A 76 -75.43 18.63 -21.71
C THR A 76 -75.98 19.47 -20.56
N ASN A 77 -76.59 20.62 -20.86
CA ASN A 77 -77.27 21.42 -19.84
C ASN A 77 -78.54 20.73 -19.32
N ALA A 78 -78.52 20.33 -18.05
CA ALA A 78 -79.72 19.96 -17.30
C ALA A 78 -80.00 21.04 -16.24
N VAL A 79 -80.92 21.96 -16.55
CA VAL A 79 -81.35 23.02 -15.63
C VAL A 79 -82.76 22.72 -15.15
N VAL A 80 -82.95 22.62 -13.83
CA VAL A 80 -84.28 22.52 -13.20
C VAL A 80 -84.57 23.83 -12.48
N VAL A 81 -85.34 24.71 -13.14
CA VAL A 81 -85.89 25.90 -12.49
C VAL A 81 -87.21 25.51 -11.81
N ASN A 82 -87.29 25.69 -10.49
CA ASN A 82 -88.46 25.27 -9.72
C ASN A 82 -89.42 26.45 -9.51
N GLY A 83 -90.61 26.37 -10.10
CA GLY A 83 -91.63 27.43 -10.10
C GLY A 83 -91.63 28.27 -11.38
N GLY A 84 -92.77 28.33 -12.06
CA GLY A 84 -92.94 29.08 -13.31
C GLY A 84 -93.14 30.58 -13.08
N GLY A 85 -92.14 31.38 -13.41
CA GLY A 85 -92.16 32.84 -13.38
C GLY A 85 -90.80 33.40 -13.82
N ASN A 86 -90.77 34.61 -14.36
CA ASN A 86 -89.52 35.21 -14.85
C ASN A 86 -88.50 35.37 -13.70
N ALA A 87 -87.26 34.93 -13.93
CA ALA A 87 -86.19 35.04 -12.94
C ALA A 87 -85.94 36.52 -12.56
N VAL A 88 -86.06 36.82 -11.27
CA VAL A 88 -85.80 38.16 -10.71
C VAL A 88 -84.35 38.28 -10.20
N PRO A 89 -83.79 39.50 -10.09
CA PRO A 89 -82.46 39.71 -9.53
C PRO A 89 -82.29 39.03 -8.16
N GLY A 90 -81.26 38.17 -8.04
CA GLY A 90 -81.04 37.32 -6.86
C GLY A 90 -81.40 35.83 -7.05
N SER A 91 -81.95 35.43 -8.21
CA SER A 91 -82.19 34.02 -8.55
C SER A 91 -80.86 33.25 -8.74
N GLN A 92 -80.75 32.05 -8.17
CA GLN A 92 -79.55 31.22 -8.22
C GLN A 92 -79.68 30.09 -9.26
N LEU A 93 -78.59 29.78 -9.98
CA LEU A 93 -78.52 28.72 -10.99
C LEU A 93 -77.39 27.75 -10.67
N ASP A 94 -77.72 26.46 -10.51
CA ASP A 94 -76.76 25.36 -10.46
C ASP A 94 -76.65 24.70 -11.84
N PHE A 95 -75.43 24.37 -12.27
CA PHE A 95 -75.14 23.59 -13.47
C PHE A 95 -73.91 22.71 -13.26
N THR A 96 -73.90 21.52 -13.86
CA THR A 96 -72.81 20.54 -13.75
C THR A 96 -72.13 20.38 -15.10
N LEU A 97 -70.82 20.65 -15.16
CA LEU A 97 -69.98 20.41 -16.33
C LEU A 97 -69.13 19.16 -16.09
N THR A 98 -69.35 18.12 -16.89
CA THR A 98 -68.51 16.92 -16.92
C THR A 98 -67.55 17.00 -18.10
N LEU A 99 -66.24 16.89 -17.83
CA LEU A 99 -65.19 16.83 -18.83
C LEU A 99 -64.50 15.47 -18.74
N THR A 100 -64.33 14.79 -19.87
CA THR A 100 -63.66 13.48 -19.96
C THR A 100 -62.55 13.54 -20.99
N ASN A 101 -61.29 13.43 -20.55
CA ASN A 101 -60.19 13.16 -21.46
C ASN A 101 -60.15 11.65 -21.76
N SER A 102 -60.15 11.29 -23.04
CA SER A 102 -59.96 9.92 -23.54
C SER A 102 -58.78 9.79 -24.51
N GLY A 103 -57.99 10.86 -24.65
CA GLY A 103 -56.70 10.87 -25.36
C GLY A 103 -55.54 10.45 -24.46
N THR A 104 -54.35 10.33 -25.06
CA THR A 104 -53.12 9.85 -24.40
C THR A 104 -52.24 10.94 -23.79
N ASP A 105 -52.56 12.22 -24.03
CA ASP A 105 -51.75 13.38 -23.62
C ASP A 105 -52.56 14.35 -22.74
N ASP A 106 -51.84 15.13 -21.91
CA ASP A 106 -52.42 16.06 -20.94
C ASP A 106 -52.89 17.40 -21.54
N ALA A 107 -54.10 17.83 -21.18
CA ALA A 107 -54.75 19.03 -21.73
C ALA A 107 -54.33 20.34 -21.03
N LEU A 108 -53.03 20.68 -21.06
CA LEU A 108 -52.53 21.95 -20.53
C LEU A 108 -52.83 23.12 -21.50
N GLY A 109 -53.51 24.16 -21.01
CA GLY A 109 -53.64 25.46 -21.68
C GLY A 109 -55.04 25.96 -22.03
N THR A 110 -56.11 25.22 -21.73
CA THR A 110 -57.49 25.62 -22.06
C THR A 110 -57.96 26.83 -21.24
N THR A 111 -58.14 27.98 -21.88
CA THR A 111 -58.67 29.20 -21.23
C THR A 111 -60.19 29.30 -21.40
N PHE A 112 -60.92 29.39 -20.28
CA PHE A 112 -62.36 29.66 -20.30
C PHE A 112 -62.61 31.18 -20.33
N GLN A 113 -63.17 31.71 -21.42
CA GLN A 113 -63.80 33.02 -21.40
C GLN A 113 -65.29 32.89 -21.07
N ASN A 114 -65.71 33.52 -19.98
CA ASN A 114 -67.11 33.60 -19.58
C ASN A 114 -67.75 34.86 -20.18
N ILE A 115 -68.36 34.73 -21.35
CA ILE A 115 -69.08 35.84 -22.00
C ILE A 115 -70.48 35.95 -21.37
N LEU A 116 -70.61 36.79 -20.34
CA LEU A 116 -71.91 37.24 -19.87
C LEU A 116 -72.52 38.25 -20.84
N ASP A 117 -73.85 38.22 -20.96
CA ASP A 117 -74.65 39.30 -21.53
C ASP A 117 -74.31 40.62 -20.80
N ALA A 118 -74.25 41.73 -21.54
CA ALA A 118 -74.03 43.07 -20.99
C ALA A 118 -75.07 43.50 -19.93
N ASN A 119 -76.22 42.81 -19.87
CA ASN A 119 -77.26 43.00 -18.86
C ASN A 119 -77.08 42.13 -17.59
N LEU A 120 -76.09 41.24 -17.53
CA LEU A 120 -75.82 40.37 -16.39
C LEU A 120 -74.60 40.85 -15.60
N THR A 121 -74.83 41.41 -14.41
CA THR A 121 -73.74 41.72 -13.48
C THR A 121 -73.27 40.45 -12.76
N TYR A 122 -72.04 40.00 -13.00
CA TYR A 122 -71.45 38.90 -12.24
C TYR A 122 -71.36 39.28 -10.76
N VAL A 123 -72.07 38.55 -9.89
CA VAL A 123 -71.90 38.68 -8.44
C VAL A 123 -70.55 38.05 -8.07
N PRO A 124 -69.59 38.81 -7.52
CA PRO A 124 -68.27 38.25 -7.16
C PRO A 124 -68.41 37.11 -6.15
N GLY A 125 -67.81 35.96 -6.47
CA GLY A 125 -67.91 34.73 -5.64
C GLY A 125 -69.08 33.80 -5.96
N SER A 126 -69.82 34.03 -7.06
CA SER A 126 -70.93 33.14 -7.46
C SER A 126 -70.49 31.85 -8.17
N LEU A 127 -69.33 31.82 -8.83
CA LEU A 127 -68.75 30.60 -9.41
C LEU A 127 -68.17 29.69 -8.32
N LYS A 128 -68.54 28.39 -8.33
CA LYS A 128 -68.06 27.37 -7.40
C LYS A 128 -67.64 26.10 -8.12
N VAL A 129 -66.34 25.89 -8.32
CA VAL A 129 -65.80 24.74 -9.05
C VAL A 129 -65.30 23.67 -8.06
N THR A 130 -65.34 22.40 -8.46
CA THR A 130 -64.70 21.31 -7.71
C THR A 130 -63.19 21.33 -7.95
N PRO A 131 -62.34 21.25 -6.90
CA PRO A 131 -60.90 21.26 -7.09
C PRO A 131 -60.40 19.96 -7.74
N ILE A 132 -59.28 20.04 -8.43
CA ILE A 132 -58.62 18.90 -9.09
C ILE A 132 -57.57 18.36 -8.12
N ALA A 133 -57.75 17.10 -7.71
CA ALA A 133 -56.83 16.38 -6.83
C ALA A 133 -55.99 15.38 -7.64
N VAL A 134 -54.69 15.28 -7.37
CA VAL A 134 -53.74 14.45 -8.13
C VAL A 134 -53.06 13.43 -7.21
N ASN A 135 -52.85 12.21 -7.71
CA ASN A 135 -52.21 11.14 -6.95
C ASN A 135 -50.70 11.39 -6.76
N ASP A 136 -50.18 11.06 -5.58
CA ASP A 136 -48.77 11.25 -5.23
C ASP A 136 -47.99 9.93 -5.14
N ASN A 137 -46.66 10.04 -5.24
CA ASN A 137 -45.72 8.94 -5.07
C ASN A 137 -44.50 9.35 -4.21
N TYR A 138 -44.33 8.70 -3.06
CA TYR A 138 -43.19 8.89 -2.16
C TYR A 138 -42.45 7.56 -1.90
N ASN A 139 -41.21 7.66 -1.43
CA ASN A 139 -40.40 6.51 -1.01
C ASN A 139 -40.03 6.66 0.47
N SER A 140 -40.10 5.58 1.24
CA SER A 140 -39.66 5.55 2.64
C SER A 140 -38.61 4.46 2.82
N ILE A 141 -37.64 4.68 3.71
CA ILE A 141 -36.82 3.58 4.22
C ILE A 141 -37.64 2.88 5.30
N GLY A 142 -37.73 1.55 5.29
CA GLY A 142 -38.46 0.82 6.34
C GLY A 142 -37.91 1.13 7.72
N ASN A 143 -38.79 1.29 8.72
CA ASN A 143 -38.48 1.75 10.08
C ASN A 143 -37.98 3.22 10.20
N VAL A 144 -37.90 3.96 9.10
CA VAL A 144 -37.49 5.38 9.08
C VAL A 144 -38.68 6.21 8.61
N GLY A 145 -39.09 7.19 9.43
CA GLY A 145 -40.17 8.10 9.05
C GLY A 145 -39.78 9.04 7.89
N ILE A 146 -40.80 9.57 7.22
CA ILE A 146 -40.69 10.71 6.31
C ILE A 146 -41.45 11.90 6.88
N THR A 147 -40.91 13.10 6.66
CA THR A 147 -41.49 14.40 7.01
C THR A 147 -41.48 15.26 5.75
N VAL A 148 -42.62 15.29 5.05
CA VAL A 148 -42.79 15.99 3.78
C VAL A 148 -43.34 17.39 4.07
N ASN A 149 -42.59 18.43 3.69
CA ASN A 149 -43.01 19.82 3.87
C ASN A 149 -44.14 20.20 2.90
N ALA A 150 -44.74 21.39 3.07
CA ALA A 150 -45.87 21.80 2.22
C ALA A 150 -45.48 22.01 0.74
N ALA A 151 -44.26 22.47 0.47
CA ALA A 151 -43.78 22.75 -0.89
C ALA A 151 -43.54 21.49 -1.75
N ALA A 152 -43.36 20.32 -1.12
CA ALA A 152 -43.25 19.02 -1.77
C ALA A 152 -44.31 18.02 -1.28
N GLY A 153 -45.39 18.52 -0.66
CA GLY A 153 -46.49 17.74 -0.09
C GLY A 153 -47.66 17.58 -1.06
N VAL A 154 -48.77 17.03 -0.56
CA VAL A 154 -49.91 16.59 -1.41
C VAL A 154 -50.64 17.72 -2.14
N LEU A 155 -50.35 18.98 -1.81
CA LEU A 155 -50.89 20.15 -2.51
C LEU A 155 -49.98 20.69 -3.63
N ALA A 156 -48.84 20.06 -3.91
CA ALA A 156 -47.86 20.56 -4.87
C ALA A 156 -48.26 20.37 -6.36
N ASN A 157 -49.23 19.48 -6.60
CA ASN A 157 -49.81 19.08 -7.89
C ASN A 157 -51.33 19.37 -7.99
N ASP A 158 -51.98 19.71 -6.88
CA ASP A 158 -53.41 20.02 -6.80
C ASP A 158 -53.75 21.45 -7.28
N ILE A 159 -54.94 21.63 -7.85
CA ILE A 159 -55.40 22.91 -8.41
C ILE A 159 -56.86 23.21 -8.04
N SER A 160 -57.16 24.43 -7.59
CA SER A 160 -58.54 24.97 -7.54
C SER A 160 -58.81 25.82 -8.78
N PRO A 161 -59.70 25.41 -9.71
CA PRO A 161 -59.96 26.18 -10.94
C PRO A 161 -60.63 27.54 -10.70
N ASP A 162 -61.29 27.74 -9.56
CA ASP A 162 -61.83 29.04 -9.12
C ASP A 162 -60.83 29.88 -8.29
N VAL A 163 -59.55 29.49 -8.28
CA VAL A 163 -58.42 30.15 -7.59
C VAL A 163 -58.63 30.31 -6.07
N THR A 164 -59.58 29.58 -5.49
CA THR A 164 -59.82 29.57 -4.05
C THR A 164 -58.75 28.79 -3.29
N ALA A 165 -58.58 29.11 -1.99
CA ALA A 165 -57.65 28.40 -1.14
C ALA A 165 -58.07 26.93 -0.94
N LEU A 166 -57.09 26.04 -1.03
CA LEU A 166 -57.24 24.60 -0.81
C LEU A 166 -56.87 24.22 0.62
N THR A 167 -57.58 23.24 1.16
CA THR A 167 -57.30 22.59 2.45
C THR A 167 -57.48 21.09 2.29
N VAL A 168 -56.70 20.29 3.02
CA VAL A 168 -56.76 18.82 2.96
C VAL A 168 -57.01 18.18 4.32
N ALA A 169 -57.72 17.05 4.32
CA ALA A 169 -57.91 16.18 5.47
C ALA A 169 -57.79 14.71 5.03
N ILE A 170 -57.24 13.85 5.89
CA ILE A 170 -57.10 12.42 5.59
C ILE A 170 -58.47 11.74 5.58
N LEU A 171 -58.74 10.93 4.54
CA LEU A 171 -60.00 10.23 4.32
C LEU A 171 -59.90 8.76 4.74
N ALA A 172 -58.84 8.09 4.33
CA ALA A 172 -58.49 6.75 4.79
C ALA A 172 -57.02 6.70 5.20
N ASN A 173 -56.74 6.13 6.37
CA ASN A 173 -55.40 5.95 6.90
C ASN A 173 -54.63 4.84 6.16
N PRO A 174 -53.29 4.87 6.17
CA PRO A 174 -52.47 3.77 5.65
C PRO A 174 -52.68 2.47 6.45
N THR A 175 -52.41 1.33 5.80
CA THR A 175 -52.62 0.00 6.42
C THR A 175 -51.37 -0.50 7.13
N ASN A 176 -50.18 -0.11 6.68
CA ASN A 176 -48.90 -0.61 7.16
C ASN A 176 -48.03 0.49 7.77
N GLY A 177 -48.67 1.51 8.33
CA GLY A 177 -48.02 2.64 8.99
C GLY A 177 -49.01 3.60 9.63
N THR A 178 -48.55 4.81 9.92
CA THR A 178 -49.38 5.91 10.43
C THR A 178 -49.00 7.18 9.67
N ALA A 179 -50.00 7.88 9.12
CA ALA A 179 -49.84 9.17 8.46
C ALA A 179 -50.50 10.28 9.29
N VAL A 180 -49.89 11.45 9.33
CA VAL A 180 -50.49 12.68 9.87
C VAL A 180 -50.38 13.76 8.81
N LEU A 181 -51.51 14.12 8.22
CA LEU A 181 -51.65 15.13 7.17
C LEU A 181 -52.13 16.45 7.77
N ASN A 182 -51.40 17.53 7.53
CA ASN A 182 -51.76 18.88 7.95
C ASN A 182 -52.60 19.59 6.86
N PRO A 183 -53.47 20.55 7.22
CA PRO A 183 -54.33 21.26 6.25
C PRO A 183 -53.59 22.00 5.12
N ASN A 184 -52.30 22.25 5.27
CA ASN A 184 -51.42 22.91 4.29
C ASN A 184 -50.71 21.93 3.33
N GLY A 185 -51.11 20.65 3.30
CA GLY A 185 -50.54 19.63 2.41
C GLY A 185 -49.24 18.98 2.89
N SER A 186 -48.59 19.51 3.93
CA SER A 186 -47.47 18.83 4.58
C SER A 186 -47.93 17.59 5.36
N PHE A 187 -47.13 16.53 5.39
CA PHE A 187 -47.46 15.34 6.16
C PHE A 187 -46.24 14.61 6.72
N THR A 188 -46.49 13.79 7.74
CA THR A 188 -45.54 12.78 8.20
C THR A 188 -46.08 11.39 7.93
N TYR A 189 -45.21 10.43 7.68
CA TYR A 189 -45.55 9.01 7.63
C TYR A 189 -44.46 8.19 8.33
N ASN A 190 -44.86 7.20 9.12
CA ASN A 190 -43.98 6.20 9.71
C ASN A 190 -44.56 4.82 9.41
N SER A 191 -43.75 3.90 8.86
CA SER A 191 -44.17 2.51 8.64
C SER A 191 -44.31 1.76 9.97
N THR A 192 -45.18 0.75 10.01
CA THR A 192 -45.19 -0.28 11.06
C THR A 192 -43.81 -0.93 11.16
N SER A 193 -43.38 -1.25 12.38
CA SER A 193 -42.03 -1.81 12.58
C SER A 193 -41.84 -3.14 11.85
N GLY A 194 -40.74 -3.26 11.12
CA GLY A 194 -40.40 -4.42 10.29
C GLY A 194 -41.08 -4.44 8.91
N TYR A 195 -41.93 -3.48 8.57
CA TYR A 195 -42.62 -3.45 7.28
C TYR A 195 -41.72 -3.03 6.11
N SER A 196 -41.97 -3.63 4.94
CA SER A 196 -41.48 -3.19 3.63
C SER A 196 -42.48 -3.64 2.56
N GLY A 197 -42.74 -2.79 1.55
CA GLY A 197 -43.79 -3.01 0.56
C GLY A 197 -44.44 -1.69 0.14
N THR A 198 -45.58 -1.76 -0.54
CA THR A 198 -46.38 -0.60 -0.93
C THR A 198 -47.50 -0.35 0.07
N ASP A 199 -47.56 0.85 0.62
CA ASP A 199 -48.63 1.33 1.50
C ASP A 199 -49.24 2.60 0.92
N SER A 200 -50.46 2.96 1.30
CA SER A 200 -51.14 4.13 0.71
C SER A 200 -52.21 4.72 1.62
N PHE A 201 -52.39 6.03 1.57
CA PHE A 201 -53.49 6.74 2.24
C PHE A 201 -54.23 7.64 1.25
N THR A 202 -55.50 7.95 1.53
CA THR A 202 -56.29 8.89 0.70
C THR A 202 -56.62 10.14 1.47
N TYR A 203 -56.75 11.27 0.76
CA TYR A 203 -57.15 12.54 1.35
C TYR A 203 -58.29 13.18 0.57
N THR A 204 -59.10 13.96 1.28
CA THR A 204 -60.14 14.82 0.70
C THR A 204 -59.57 16.23 0.57
N LEU A 205 -59.47 16.68 -0.68
CA LEU A 205 -59.18 18.06 -1.05
C LEU A 205 -60.45 18.89 -0.95
N THR A 206 -60.43 20.00 -0.21
CA THR A 206 -61.60 20.89 0.01
C THR A 206 -61.23 22.33 -0.27
N ASN A 207 -61.99 23.00 -1.14
CA ASN A 207 -61.80 24.42 -1.43
C ASN A 207 -62.71 25.33 -0.57
N SER A 208 -62.45 26.64 -0.53
CA SER A 208 -63.23 27.57 0.29
C SER A 208 -64.70 27.71 -0.11
N ASN A 209 -65.09 27.14 -1.26
CA ASN A 209 -66.47 27.05 -1.73
C ASN A 209 -67.22 25.81 -1.20
N GLY A 210 -66.54 24.93 -0.45
CA GLY A 210 -67.11 23.69 0.11
C GLY A 210 -67.24 22.55 -0.91
N LYS A 211 -66.56 22.64 -2.07
CA LYS A 211 -66.50 21.56 -3.06
C LYS A 211 -65.29 20.67 -2.77
N THR A 212 -65.45 19.36 -2.98
CA THR A 212 -64.47 18.35 -2.57
C THR A 212 -64.04 17.42 -3.69
N SER A 213 -62.80 16.95 -3.61
CA SER A 213 -62.19 15.95 -4.49
C SER A 213 -61.30 15.00 -3.68
N ILE A 214 -60.87 13.87 -4.27
CA ILE A 214 -60.14 12.81 -3.54
C ILE A 214 -58.96 12.33 -4.38
N ALA A 215 -57.80 12.19 -3.74
CA ALA A 215 -56.61 11.57 -4.32
C ALA A 215 -55.91 10.61 -3.35
N THR A 216 -54.96 9.85 -3.88
CA THR A 216 -54.24 8.76 -3.20
C THR A 216 -52.74 9.06 -3.15
N VAL A 217 -52.18 9.01 -1.94
CA VAL A 217 -50.74 9.06 -1.69
C VAL A 217 -50.21 7.64 -1.64
N ASN A 218 -49.29 7.30 -2.55
CA ASN A 218 -48.67 5.98 -2.63
C ASN A 218 -47.25 6.04 -2.05
N ILE A 219 -46.92 5.13 -1.13
CA ILE A 219 -45.63 5.10 -0.43
C ILE A 219 -44.96 3.75 -0.65
N THR A 220 -43.78 3.75 -1.28
CA THR A 220 -42.95 2.55 -1.41
C THR A 220 -41.94 2.47 -0.27
N VAL A 221 -42.11 1.51 0.63
CA VAL A 221 -41.27 1.28 1.81
C VAL A 221 -40.19 0.24 1.51
N SER A 222 -38.92 0.63 1.57
CA SER A 222 -37.79 -0.29 1.36
C SER A 222 -37.64 -1.30 2.48
N ALA A 223 -36.72 -2.27 2.31
CA ALA A 223 -36.26 -3.13 3.40
C ALA A 223 -35.89 -2.30 4.65
N PRO A 224 -36.27 -2.73 5.87
CA PRO A 224 -36.14 -1.91 7.07
C PRO A 224 -34.75 -1.97 7.71
N ILE A 225 -34.50 -0.98 8.58
CA ILE A 225 -33.34 -0.93 9.47
C ILE A 225 -33.86 -1.02 10.92
N PHE A 226 -33.38 -1.99 11.71
CA PHE A 226 -33.67 -2.02 13.15
C PHE A 226 -32.67 -1.15 13.90
N PHE A 227 -33.17 -0.10 14.52
CA PHE A 227 -32.39 0.87 15.29
C PHE A 227 -32.29 0.42 16.74
N VAL A 228 -31.07 0.39 17.28
CA VAL A 228 -30.78 0.08 18.68
C VAL A 228 -29.97 1.24 19.27
N ASN A 229 -30.46 1.84 20.36
CA ASN A 229 -29.74 2.86 21.10
C ASN A 229 -29.93 2.70 22.61
N SER A 230 -28.86 2.36 23.32
CA SER A 230 -28.88 2.15 24.77
C SER A 230 -29.08 3.44 25.59
N SER A 231 -28.98 4.63 24.98
CA SER A 231 -29.22 5.91 25.65
C SER A 231 -30.70 6.25 25.84
N VAL A 232 -31.65 5.48 25.28
CA VAL A 232 -33.08 5.74 25.48
C VAL A 232 -33.54 5.32 26.87
N ALA A 233 -34.47 6.06 27.47
CA ALA A 233 -35.01 5.74 28.80
C ALA A 233 -35.75 4.39 28.79
N THR A 234 -36.72 4.25 27.87
CA THR A 234 -37.57 3.08 27.65
C THR A 234 -37.28 2.47 26.28
N SER A 235 -37.27 1.14 26.17
CA SER A 235 -37.19 0.49 24.85
C SER A 235 -38.45 0.76 24.02
N GLY A 236 -38.25 0.94 22.71
CA GLY A 236 -39.30 1.10 21.71
C GLY A 236 -39.59 -0.17 20.92
N ASN A 237 -39.89 0.01 19.62
CA ASN A 237 -40.23 -1.06 18.68
C ASN A 237 -39.17 -1.27 17.58
N GLY A 238 -38.01 -0.62 17.66
CA GLY A 238 -36.91 -0.73 16.70
C GLY A 238 -36.97 0.24 15.51
N THR A 239 -37.93 1.16 15.49
CA THR A 239 -37.99 2.26 14.51
C THR A 239 -37.03 3.40 14.90
N LEU A 240 -36.68 4.29 13.96
CA LEU A 240 -35.77 5.41 14.24
C LEU A 240 -36.32 6.37 15.32
N SER A 241 -37.65 6.54 15.37
CA SER A 241 -38.35 7.36 16.37
C SER A 241 -38.63 6.62 17.69
N SER A 242 -38.50 5.29 17.71
CA SER A 242 -38.72 4.44 18.88
C SER A 242 -37.78 3.22 18.84
N PRO A 243 -36.45 3.42 19.00
CA PRO A 243 -35.47 2.36 18.83
C PRO A 243 -35.50 1.38 19.99
N PHE A 244 -34.96 0.17 19.77
CA PHE A 244 -34.72 -0.78 20.86
C PHE A 244 -33.62 -0.26 21.79
N LYS A 245 -33.66 -0.66 23.06
CA LYS A 245 -32.65 -0.28 24.06
C LYS A 245 -31.47 -1.25 24.07
N THR A 246 -31.70 -2.53 23.80
CA THR A 246 -30.64 -3.54 23.67
C THR A 246 -30.78 -4.33 22.37
N VAL A 247 -29.70 -4.94 21.89
CA VAL A 247 -29.73 -5.73 20.65
C VAL A 247 -30.49 -7.05 20.81
N GLN A 248 -30.66 -7.52 22.06
CA GLN A 248 -31.43 -8.72 22.40
C GLN A 248 -32.94 -8.55 22.20
N GLU A 249 -33.42 -7.30 22.03
CA GLU A 249 -34.82 -6.99 21.71
C GLU A 249 -35.12 -7.07 20.20
N VAL A 250 -34.08 -7.13 19.35
CA VAL A 250 -34.25 -7.29 17.89
C VAL A 250 -34.85 -8.68 17.60
N PRO A 251 -35.96 -8.80 16.85
CA PRO A 251 -36.59 -10.08 16.58
C PRO A 251 -35.65 -11.08 15.90
N VAL A 252 -35.52 -12.30 16.44
CA VAL A 252 -34.61 -13.33 15.91
C VAL A 252 -34.92 -13.78 14.47
N SER A 253 -36.16 -13.58 14.02
CA SER A 253 -36.62 -13.81 12.65
C SER A 253 -36.29 -12.67 11.67
N ALA A 254 -35.75 -11.54 12.14
CA ALA A 254 -35.37 -10.42 11.30
C ALA A 254 -34.17 -10.78 10.41
N THR A 255 -34.37 -10.79 9.09
CA THR A 255 -33.30 -10.75 8.08
C THR A 255 -32.80 -9.33 7.80
N ALA A 256 -33.52 -8.33 8.29
CA ALA A 256 -33.25 -6.91 8.14
C ALA A 256 -31.93 -6.46 8.82
N SER A 257 -31.39 -5.33 8.37
CA SER A 257 -30.13 -4.79 8.88
C SER A 257 -30.32 -4.17 10.27
N ILE A 258 -29.33 -4.35 11.16
CA ILE A 258 -29.31 -3.76 12.50
C ILE A 258 -28.31 -2.61 12.51
N PHE A 259 -28.73 -1.43 13.02
CA PHE A 259 -27.83 -0.32 13.31
C PHE A 259 -27.82 0.00 14.81
N VAL A 260 -26.62 -0.06 15.42
CA VAL A 260 -26.41 0.10 16.87
C VAL A 260 -25.56 1.33 17.13
N TYR A 261 -26.13 2.33 17.82
CA TYR A 261 -25.49 3.61 18.13
C TYR A 261 -25.77 4.01 19.57
N THR A 262 -24.78 4.52 20.32
CA THR A 262 -24.89 4.57 21.79
C THR A 262 -24.22 5.79 22.42
N GLY A 263 -24.96 6.45 23.32
CA GLY A 263 -24.35 7.16 24.44
C GLY A 263 -23.81 6.17 25.48
N THR A 264 -22.58 5.69 25.28
CA THR A 264 -21.75 5.01 26.30
C THR A 264 -22.46 3.98 27.20
N GLY A 265 -23.00 2.89 26.62
CA GLY A 265 -23.69 1.86 27.42
C GLY A 265 -23.79 0.49 26.74
N SER A 266 -23.20 -0.52 27.37
CA SER A 266 -23.21 -1.97 27.11
C SER A 266 -24.27 -2.51 26.12
N SER A 267 -23.90 -2.70 24.85
CA SER A 267 -24.74 -3.30 23.80
C SER A 267 -24.82 -4.84 23.86
N GLY A 268 -25.10 -5.37 25.05
CA GLY A 268 -25.45 -6.78 25.26
C GLY A 268 -24.28 -7.76 25.39
N THR A 269 -24.60 -8.98 25.83
CA THR A 269 -23.62 -10.06 26.03
C THR A 269 -23.43 -10.87 24.75
N ALA A 270 -24.45 -11.64 24.35
CA ALA A 270 -24.42 -12.49 23.16
C ALA A 270 -25.44 -12.05 22.11
N LEU A 271 -25.04 -12.12 20.84
CA LEU A 271 -25.87 -11.91 19.66
C LEU A 271 -25.66 -13.06 18.68
N THR A 272 -26.74 -13.51 18.04
CA THR A 272 -26.70 -14.47 16.93
C THR A 272 -27.39 -13.84 15.74
N LEU A 273 -26.67 -13.69 14.63
CA LEU A 273 -27.23 -13.07 13.42
C LEU A 273 -28.07 -14.07 12.63
N SER A 274 -29.02 -13.55 11.86
CA SER A 274 -29.77 -14.32 10.84
C SER A 274 -29.04 -14.35 9.50
N ASN A 275 -29.45 -15.23 8.59
CA ASN A 275 -28.84 -15.33 7.25
C ASN A 275 -29.02 -14.01 6.46
N ASN A 276 -27.95 -13.57 5.79
CA ASN A 276 -27.85 -12.32 5.01
C ASN A 276 -27.99 -11.02 5.84
N GLN A 277 -28.02 -11.12 7.17
CA GLN A 277 -28.18 -9.95 8.04
C GLN A 277 -26.90 -9.12 8.14
N LYS A 278 -27.06 -7.79 8.09
CA LYS A 278 -25.99 -6.82 8.39
C LYS A 278 -26.08 -6.35 9.85
N LEU A 279 -24.94 -6.27 10.52
CA LEU A 279 -24.78 -5.63 11.84
C LEU A 279 -23.81 -4.46 11.69
N ILE A 280 -24.31 -3.24 11.89
CA ILE A 280 -23.55 -2.01 11.71
C ILE A 280 -23.52 -1.26 13.05
N GLY A 281 -22.32 -1.03 13.57
CA GLY A 281 -22.07 -0.21 14.73
C GLY A 281 -21.73 1.23 14.36
N GLN A 282 -21.95 2.15 15.30
CA GLN A 282 -21.62 3.56 15.13
C GLN A 282 -20.12 3.83 14.88
N GLY A 283 -19.23 2.91 15.29
CA GLY A 283 -17.78 2.96 15.03
C GLY A 283 -17.35 2.54 13.63
N ALA A 284 -18.29 2.37 12.70
CA ALA A 284 -18.01 2.22 11.28
C ALA A 284 -17.42 3.52 10.70
N THR A 285 -16.49 3.39 9.77
CA THR A 285 -15.82 4.54 9.13
C THR A 285 -16.59 5.01 7.88
N ALA A 286 -17.24 4.09 7.17
CA ALA A 286 -18.14 4.43 6.06
C ALA A 286 -19.51 4.93 6.57
N SER A 287 -20.24 5.68 5.75
CA SER A 287 -21.60 6.13 6.10
C SER A 287 -22.58 4.96 6.12
N LEU A 288 -23.59 5.01 7.00
CA LEU A 288 -24.67 4.01 7.03
C LEU A 288 -25.34 3.82 5.66
N THR A 289 -25.48 4.90 4.88
CA THR A 289 -26.00 4.88 3.51
C THR A 289 -25.11 4.10 2.55
N SER A 290 -23.78 4.24 2.65
CA SER A 290 -22.80 3.52 1.83
C SER A 290 -22.72 2.04 2.18
N ILE A 291 -22.79 1.69 3.48
CA ILE A 291 -22.71 0.29 3.95
C ILE A 291 -23.98 -0.47 3.56
N LEU A 292 -25.14 0.17 3.65
CA LEU A 292 -26.42 -0.43 3.26
C LEU A 292 -26.63 -0.42 1.74
N GLY A 293 -26.08 0.55 1.01
CA GLY A 293 -26.27 0.73 -0.43
C GLY A 293 -27.60 1.40 -0.78
N ILE A 294 -28.10 2.28 0.09
CA ILE A 294 -29.44 2.90 -0.01
C ILE A 294 -29.38 4.39 -0.38
N SER A 295 -30.37 4.83 -1.15
CA SER A 295 -30.64 6.26 -1.39
C SER A 295 -31.57 6.79 -0.31
N VAL A 296 -31.26 7.95 0.26
CA VAL A 296 -32.10 8.63 1.26
C VAL A 296 -32.93 9.71 0.55
N PRO A 297 -34.28 9.66 0.61
CA PRO A 297 -35.13 10.74 0.11
C PRO A 297 -34.89 12.05 0.87
N ALA A 298 -34.98 13.19 0.18
CA ALA A 298 -34.75 14.51 0.79
C ALA A 298 -35.72 14.87 1.95
N TYR A 299 -36.87 14.20 2.00
CA TYR A 299 -37.90 14.30 3.04
C TYR A 299 -37.84 13.16 4.06
N SER A 300 -36.79 12.34 4.08
CA SER A 300 -36.62 11.26 5.07
C SER A 300 -36.02 11.80 6.37
N ASN A 301 -36.49 11.27 7.51
CA ASN A 301 -35.98 11.67 8.82
C ASN A 301 -34.48 11.34 8.92
N PRO A 302 -33.63 12.26 9.42
CA PRO A 302 -32.18 12.08 9.38
C PRO A 302 -31.69 10.79 10.04
N LEU A 303 -30.96 9.97 9.28
CA LEU A 303 -30.28 8.79 9.80
C LEU A 303 -29.15 9.21 10.77
N PRO A 304 -28.92 8.49 11.89
CA PRO A 304 -27.82 8.84 12.79
C PRO A 304 -26.46 8.54 12.14
N SER A 305 -25.45 9.33 12.47
CA SER A 305 -24.12 9.22 11.87
C SER A 305 -23.32 8.02 12.38
N THR A 306 -22.46 7.49 11.51
CA THR A 306 -21.32 6.63 11.86
C THR A 306 -20.12 7.51 12.28
N GLY A 307 -18.91 6.93 12.43
CA GLY A 307 -17.71 7.61 12.92
C GLY A 307 -17.68 7.89 14.43
N GLY A 308 -18.59 7.28 15.21
CA GLY A 308 -18.67 7.42 16.67
C GLY A 308 -18.02 6.28 17.44
N THR A 309 -18.44 6.07 18.68
CA THR A 309 -17.95 4.98 19.53
C THR A 309 -18.46 3.62 19.04
N SER A 310 -17.57 2.65 18.82
CA SER A 310 -17.96 1.27 18.51
C SER A 310 -18.81 0.64 19.63
N PRO A 311 -20.01 0.10 19.34
CA PRO A 311 -20.77 -0.67 20.32
C PRO A 311 -20.03 -1.96 20.71
N ASN A 312 -20.07 -2.28 22.01
CA ASN A 312 -19.40 -3.41 22.66
C ASN A 312 -20.33 -4.63 22.81
N PHE A 313 -19.90 -5.81 22.37
CA PHE A 313 -20.57 -7.10 22.61
C PHE A 313 -19.55 -8.09 23.21
N SER A 314 -19.97 -9.25 23.75
CA SER A 314 -19.02 -10.31 24.17
C SER A 314 -19.10 -11.61 23.37
N VAL A 315 -20.19 -11.90 22.64
CA VAL A 315 -20.26 -13.03 21.71
C VAL A 315 -21.03 -12.63 20.46
N LEU A 316 -20.46 -12.90 19.28
CA LEU A 316 -21.15 -12.80 18.00
C LEU A 316 -21.14 -14.15 17.26
N ASN A 317 -22.30 -14.79 17.20
CA ASN A 317 -22.50 -16.02 16.42
C ASN A 317 -22.94 -15.66 15.00
N LEU A 318 -22.15 -16.07 14.02
CA LEU A 318 -22.37 -15.84 12.60
C LEU A 318 -23.20 -16.97 11.96
N LYS A 319 -23.88 -16.61 10.87
CA LYS A 319 -24.58 -17.50 9.94
C LYS A 319 -24.16 -17.16 8.51
N LEU A 320 -24.93 -17.57 7.51
CA LEU A 320 -24.56 -17.38 6.10
C LEU A 320 -24.69 -15.90 5.69
N ASN A 321 -23.70 -15.40 4.96
CA ASN A 321 -23.70 -14.12 4.26
C ASN A 321 -23.83 -12.88 5.17
N ASN A 322 -23.26 -12.92 6.38
CA ASN A 322 -23.30 -11.75 7.27
C ASN A 322 -22.30 -10.66 6.86
N ASP A 323 -22.70 -9.41 7.11
CA ASP A 323 -21.84 -8.23 7.03
C ASP A 323 -21.74 -7.60 8.42
N VAL A 324 -20.52 -7.42 8.94
CA VAL A 324 -20.28 -6.93 10.31
C VAL A 324 -19.32 -5.74 10.25
N GLU A 325 -19.82 -4.55 10.56
CA GLU A 325 -19.06 -3.31 10.40
C GLU A 325 -19.10 -2.43 11.66
N GLY A 326 -17.94 -1.96 12.13
CA GLY A 326 -17.87 -0.88 13.13
C GLY A 326 -18.19 -1.24 14.58
N ILE A 327 -17.94 -2.49 15.00
CA ILE A 327 -18.23 -2.98 16.36
C ILE A 327 -16.95 -3.35 17.14
N THR A 328 -17.08 -3.48 18.46
CA THR A 328 -16.03 -4.03 19.34
C THR A 328 -16.54 -5.30 20.02
N LEU A 329 -15.72 -6.36 20.07
CA LEU A 329 -15.95 -7.53 20.91
C LEU A 329 -15.00 -7.49 22.11
N THR A 330 -15.50 -7.66 23.33
CA THR A 330 -14.72 -7.46 24.57
C THR A 330 -15.19 -8.32 25.75
N GLY A 331 -14.29 -8.52 26.73
CA GLY A 331 -14.52 -9.35 27.91
C GLY A 331 -14.08 -10.81 27.75
N THR A 332 -14.16 -11.59 28.82
CA THR A 332 -13.59 -12.96 28.90
C THR A 332 -14.02 -13.90 27.77
N ASN A 333 -15.27 -13.76 27.32
CA ASN A 333 -15.89 -14.61 26.31
C ASN A 333 -15.81 -14.06 24.87
N ALA A 334 -15.14 -12.91 24.66
CA ALA A 334 -15.03 -12.20 23.38
C ALA A 334 -14.67 -13.13 22.21
N THR A 335 -15.68 -13.43 21.36
CA THR A 335 -15.55 -14.32 20.21
C THR A 335 -16.47 -13.94 19.06
N MET A 336 -15.95 -14.04 17.84
CA MET A 336 -16.70 -14.06 16.58
C MET A 336 -16.62 -15.48 16.01
N ALA A 337 -17.73 -16.22 16.04
CA ALA A 337 -17.73 -17.67 15.78
C ALA A 337 -18.75 -18.06 14.69
N GLY A 338 -18.36 -18.97 13.79
CA GLY A 338 -19.24 -19.46 12.72
C GLY A 338 -18.81 -20.83 12.18
N THR A 339 -19.74 -21.78 12.11
CA THR A 339 -19.47 -23.12 11.55
C THR A 339 -19.49 -23.15 10.03
N SER A 340 -20.40 -22.40 9.41
CA SER A 340 -20.36 -22.04 7.99
C SER A 340 -20.97 -20.66 7.79
N VAL A 341 -20.28 -19.79 7.04
CA VAL A 341 -20.56 -18.34 7.01
C VAL A 341 -20.88 -17.79 5.62
N GLY A 342 -20.85 -18.60 4.57
CA GLY A 342 -21.12 -18.13 3.20
C GLY A 342 -20.15 -17.01 2.80
N THR A 343 -20.68 -15.89 2.32
CA THR A 343 -19.87 -14.67 2.05
C THR A 343 -19.81 -13.78 3.30
N LEU A 344 -18.78 -13.91 4.12
CA LEU A 344 -18.62 -13.12 5.35
C LEU A 344 -17.84 -11.83 5.05
N LYS A 345 -18.47 -10.67 5.23
CA LYS A 345 -17.78 -9.36 5.23
C LYS A 345 -17.55 -8.89 6.65
N VAL A 346 -16.34 -8.42 6.94
CA VAL A 346 -15.99 -7.75 8.21
C VAL A 346 -15.21 -6.47 7.93
N ARG A 347 -15.57 -5.37 8.60
CA ARG A 347 -14.90 -4.06 8.51
C ARG A 347 -14.89 -3.36 9.87
N ASP A 348 -13.84 -2.60 10.15
CA ASP A 348 -13.76 -1.74 11.34
C ASP A 348 -13.95 -2.45 12.70
N VAL A 349 -13.83 -3.79 12.75
CA VAL A 349 -14.02 -4.56 13.97
C VAL A 349 -12.74 -4.66 14.79
N THR A 350 -12.87 -4.41 16.09
CA THR A 350 -11.85 -4.65 17.12
C THR A 350 -12.27 -5.83 18.00
N ILE A 351 -11.36 -6.74 18.32
CA ILE A 351 -11.61 -7.82 19.29
C ILE A 351 -10.56 -7.79 20.40
N THR A 352 -11.02 -7.57 21.63
CA THR A 352 -10.22 -7.64 22.86
C THR A 352 -10.57 -8.93 23.60
N GLY A 353 -9.93 -10.02 23.16
CA GLY A 353 -10.19 -11.39 23.60
C GLY A 353 -9.79 -11.70 25.05
N GLY A 354 -10.50 -12.67 25.65
CA GLY A 354 -10.12 -13.33 26.88
C GLY A 354 -9.68 -14.78 26.64
N THR A 355 -10.38 -15.73 27.27
CA THR A 355 -10.11 -17.18 27.22
C THR A 355 -10.92 -17.91 26.14
N ALA A 356 -11.99 -17.31 25.62
CA ALA A 356 -12.60 -17.74 24.36
C ALA A 356 -11.66 -17.47 23.17
N ILE A 357 -11.86 -18.16 22.04
CA ILE A 357 -11.09 -17.92 20.81
C ILE A 357 -11.65 -16.65 20.11
N PRO A 358 -10.90 -15.53 19.98
CA PRO A 358 -11.36 -14.30 19.34
C PRO A 358 -12.08 -14.48 18.00
N VAL A 359 -11.53 -15.29 17.10
CA VAL A 359 -12.12 -15.60 15.78
C VAL A 359 -12.08 -17.10 15.54
N ASN A 360 -13.24 -17.70 15.31
CA ASN A 360 -13.41 -19.15 15.17
C ASN A 360 -14.34 -19.50 13.99
N ILE A 361 -13.74 -19.66 12.80
CA ILE A 361 -14.44 -19.95 11.53
C ILE A 361 -14.06 -21.37 11.09
N ALA A 362 -14.91 -22.36 11.38
CA ALA A 362 -14.54 -23.79 11.32
C ALA A 362 -14.63 -24.42 9.91
N ALA A 363 -15.60 -24.02 9.10
CA ALA A 363 -15.71 -24.38 7.69
C ALA A 363 -16.31 -23.19 6.92
N GLY A 364 -15.46 -22.19 6.66
CA GLY A 364 -15.88 -20.92 6.09
C GLY A 364 -16.32 -20.99 4.62
N GLY A 365 -16.48 -19.83 4.00
CA GLY A 365 -16.89 -19.71 2.60
C GLY A 365 -15.98 -18.75 1.85
N VAL A 366 -16.53 -17.60 1.43
CA VAL A 366 -15.76 -16.49 0.85
C VAL A 366 -15.62 -15.41 1.92
N LEU A 367 -14.41 -15.13 2.35
CA LEU A 367 -14.12 -14.08 3.32
C LEU A 367 -13.79 -12.76 2.61
N ASP A 368 -14.37 -11.68 3.10
CA ASP A 368 -13.95 -10.31 2.85
C ASP A 368 -13.77 -9.63 4.23
N CYS A 369 -12.78 -10.10 4.99
CA CYS A 369 -12.61 -9.72 6.38
C CYS A 369 -11.41 -8.79 6.56
N ILE A 370 -11.64 -7.58 7.09
CA ILE A 370 -10.60 -6.62 7.50
C ILE A 370 -10.89 -6.16 8.93
N PHE A 371 -10.11 -6.66 9.88
CA PHE A 371 -10.16 -6.30 11.30
C PHE A 371 -9.19 -5.15 11.61
N LYS A 372 -9.60 -4.23 12.48
CA LYS A 372 -8.71 -3.19 13.05
C LYS A 372 -7.65 -3.84 13.93
N SER A 373 -8.04 -4.65 14.90
CA SER A 373 -7.12 -5.41 15.75
C SER A 373 -7.76 -6.64 16.39
N ILE A 374 -6.97 -7.68 16.67
CA ILE A 374 -7.38 -8.90 17.37
C ILE A 374 -6.37 -9.20 18.49
N SER A 375 -6.84 -9.18 19.74
CA SER A 375 -6.08 -9.56 20.93
C SER A 375 -6.70 -10.78 21.61
N ALA A 376 -5.91 -11.55 22.38
CA ALA A 376 -6.34 -12.75 23.10
C ALA A 376 -5.45 -12.96 24.34
N ASN A 377 -5.97 -13.50 25.45
CA ASN A 377 -5.16 -13.80 26.63
C ASN A 377 -5.64 -15.04 27.37
N GLY A 378 -4.89 -16.15 27.26
CA GLY A 378 -5.21 -17.42 27.94
C GLY A 378 -6.17 -18.34 27.18
N ALA A 379 -6.46 -18.05 25.91
CA ALA A 379 -7.32 -18.88 25.06
C ALA A 379 -6.59 -20.15 24.54
N SER A 380 -7.37 -21.15 24.09
CA SER A 380 -6.82 -22.38 23.51
C SER A 380 -6.21 -22.16 22.12
N LYS A 381 -6.74 -21.18 21.36
CA LYS A 381 -6.22 -20.57 20.14
C LYS A 381 -6.56 -19.07 20.15
N GLY A 382 -5.83 -18.22 19.43
CA GLY A 382 -6.19 -16.80 19.25
C GLY A 382 -7.06 -16.59 18.01
N ILE A 383 -6.53 -16.89 16.83
CA ILE A 383 -7.28 -16.91 15.56
C ILE A 383 -7.35 -18.36 15.08
N SER A 384 -8.54 -18.79 14.62
CA SER A 384 -8.78 -20.14 14.10
C SER A 384 -9.70 -20.03 12.88
N VAL A 385 -9.14 -20.13 11.67
CA VAL A 385 -9.89 -20.04 10.40
C VAL A 385 -9.56 -21.25 9.53
N ALA A 386 -10.59 -21.92 9.01
CA ALA A 386 -10.41 -23.09 8.17
C ALA A 386 -11.36 -23.13 6.96
N ASN A 387 -10.90 -23.80 5.90
CA ASN A 387 -11.63 -24.09 4.66
C ASN A 387 -12.28 -22.82 4.04
N SER A 388 -11.49 -21.75 3.92
CA SER A 388 -11.98 -20.40 3.66
C SER A 388 -11.26 -19.73 2.49
N THR A 389 -12.01 -19.34 1.46
CA THR A 389 -11.53 -18.59 0.30
C THR A 389 -11.70 -17.07 0.52
N GLY A 390 -11.33 -16.25 -0.47
CA GLY A 390 -11.39 -14.79 -0.36
C GLY A 390 -10.13 -14.22 0.30
N SER A 391 -10.28 -13.31 1.27
CA SER A 391 -9.18 -12.72 2.05
C SER A 391 -9.55 -12.51 3.51
N PHE A 392 -8.57 -12.73 4.39
CA PHE A 392 -8.65 -12.43 5.82
C PHE A 392 -7.50 -11.50 6.19
N GLN A 393 -7.80 -10.33 6.78
CA GLN A 393 -6.83 -9.29 7.06
C GLN A 393 -6.96 -8.76 8.50
N VAL A 394 -5.83 -8.55 9.15
CA VAL A 394 -5.69 -7.69 10.35
C VAL A 394 -4.69 -6.60 9.98
N THR A 395 -5.09 -5.33 10.05
CA THR A 395 -4.28 -4.20 9.56
C THR A 395 -3.52 -3.47 10.67
N GLY A 396 -4.14 -3.31 11.83
CA GLY A 396 -3.61 -2.48 12.91
C GLY A 396 -3.80 -0.98 12.69
N ILE A 397 -3.88 -0.23 13.79
CA ILE A 397 -3.98 1.23 13.78
C ILE A 397 -2.59 1.90 13.73
N GLY A 398 -1.90 1.76 12.60
CA GLY A 398 -0.65 2.47 12.29
C GLY A 398 0.53 1.56 11.92
N THR A 399 1.73 2.01 12.23
CA THR A 399 3.02 1.35 11.91
C THR A 399 3.68 0.68 13.11
N THR A 400 3.08 0.75 14.30
CA THR A 400 3.66 0.23 15.54
C THR A 400 3.26 -1.23 15.76
N ALA A 401 4.23 -2.10 16.10
CA ALA A 401 3.97 -3.48 16.46
C ALA A 401 3.04 -3.56 17.69
N GLY A 402 2.03 -4.43 17.64
CA GLY A 402 0.94 -4.51 18.61
C GLY A 402 -0.29 -3.67 18.27
N SER A 403 -0.23 -2.75 17.29
CA SER A 403 -1.41 -1.97 16.87
C SER A 403 -2.47 -2.84 16.15
N GLY A 404 -2.08 -4.01 15.63
CA GLY A 404 -2.98 -5.08 15.16
C GLY A 404 -3.50 -5.99 16.27
N GLY A 405 -3.11 -5.75 17.53
CA GLY A 405 -3.49 -6.51 18.71
C GLY A 405 -2.36 -7.37 19.29
N THR A 406 -2.62 -7.97 20.45
CA THR A 406 -1.70 -8.86 21.16
C THR A 406 -2.37 -10.20 21.46
N ILE A 407 -1.88 -11.26 20.83
CA ILE A 407 -2.30 -12.65 21.05
C ILE A 407 -1.29 -13.27 22.02
N GLN A 408 -1.73 -13.57 23.24
CA GLN A 408 -0.82 -13.98 24.31
C GLN A 408 -1.30 -15.13 25.19
N ASN A 409 -0.33 -15.81 25.80
CA ASN A 409 -0.53 -16.94 26.71
C ASN A 409 -1.44 -18.04 26.11
N ILE A 410 -1.27 -18.33 24.82
CA ILE A 410 -2.11 -19.27 24.08
C ILE A 410 -1.53 -20.67 24.16
N ILE A 411 -2.36 -21.64 24.55
CA ILE A 411 -1.87 -23.01 24.79
C ILE A 411 -1.44 -23.67 23.47
N ASN A 412 -2.32 -23.73 22.46
CA ASN A 412 -2.03 -24.47 21.23
C ASN A 412 -1.41 -23.59 20.15
N ARG A 413 -2.21 -22.75 19.46
CA ARG A 413 -1.82 -22.04 18.24
C ARG A 413 -2.30 -20.59 18.29
N GLY A 414 -1.39 -19.63 18.22
CA GLY A 414 -1.71 -18.20 18.33
C GLY A 414 -2.64 -17.75 17.21
N ALA A 415 -2.25 -17.96 15.97
CA ALA A 415 -3.10 -17.86 14.80
C ALA A 415 -2.99 -19.13 13.95
N GLU A 416 -4.13 -19.69 13.53
CA GLU A 416 -4.23 -20.89 12.72
C GLU A 416 -5.06 -20.62 11.45
N PHE A 417 -4.48 -20.96 10.30
CA PHE A 417 -5.15 -20.95 9.00
C PHE A 417 -4.96 -22.30 8.30
N ILE A 418 -6.06 -22.99 7.97
CA ILE A 418 -6.04 -24.31 7.33
C ILE A 418 -6.92 -24.30 6.07
N SER A 419 -6.39 -24.66 4.91
CA SER A 419 -7.14 -24.62 3.63
C SER A 419 -7.69 -23.21 3.34
N CYS A 420 -6.80 -22.22 3.30
CA CYS A 420 -7.17 -20.79 3.25
C CYS A 420 -6.55 -20.02 2.07
N THR A 421 -7.11 -18.85 1.71
CA THR A 421 -6.52 -17.92 0.73
C THR A 421 -6.35 -16.49 1.24
N ASN A 422 -5.32 -15.79 0.75
CA ASN A 422 -5.03 -14.36 0.94
C ASN A 422 -5.12 -13.90 2.40
N VAL A 423 -4.34 -14.53 3.27
CA VAL A 423 -4.21 -14.20 4.69
C VAL A 423 -3.19 -13.08 4.85
N THR A 424 -3.58 -11.96 5.47
CA THR A 424 -2.69 -10.85 5.82
C THR A 424 -2.75 -10.56 7.31
N LEU A 425 -1.63 -10.66 8.01
CA LEU A 425 -1.51 -10.20 9.39
C LEU A 425 -0.48 -9.07 9.44
N LYS A 426 -0.89 -7.91 9.97
CA LYS A 426 -0.01 -6.77 10.18
C LYS A 426 0.01 -6.33 11.64
N ASN A 427 1.18 -5.90 12.11
CA ASN A 427 1.33 -5.22 13.39
C ASN A 427 0.86 -6.04 14.62
N ILE A 428 0.94 -7.38 14.61
CA ILE A 428 0.46 -8.23 15.73
C ILE A 428 1.63 -8.67 16.63
N ASN A 429 1.43 -8.59 17.94
CA ASN A 429 2.31 -9.18 18.95
C ASN A 429 1.83 -10.58 19.34
N PHE A 430 2.74 -11.56 19.34
CA PHE A 430 2.53 -12.94 19.75
C PHE A 430 3.43 -13.27 20.94
N LEU A 431 2.92 -13.11 22.17
CA LEU A 431 3.68 -13.26 23.42
C LEU A 431 3.26 -14.53 24.16
N ASN A 432 4.12 -15.55 24.23
CA ASN A 432 3.75 -16.89 24.71
C ASN A 432 2.54 -17.45 23.91
N ALA A 433 2.45 -17.15 22.61
CA ALA A 433 1.32 -17.53 21.76
C ALA A 433 1.31 -19.01 21.32
N ASN A 434 2.18 -19.80 21.93
CA ASN A 434 2.17 -21.26 21.96
C ASN A 434 2.89 -21.66 23.26
N THR A 435 2.27 -22.48 24.11
CA THR A 435 2.91 -23.01 25.34
C THR A 435 2.79 -24.52 25.50
N GLY A 436 2.01 -25.18 24.64
CA GLY A 436 1.77 -26.62 24.66
C GLY A 436 1.60 -27.25 23.27
N GLY A 437 1.62 -28.58 23.25
CA GLY A 437 1.62 -29.39 22.03
C GLY A 437 2.99 -29.39 21.34
N ALA A 438 3.79 -30.41 21.63
CA ALA A 438 5.12 -30.58 21.08
C ALA A 438 5.10 -30.92 19.58
N CYS A 439 6.10 -30.42 18.85
CA CYS A 439 6.48 -30.98 17.54
C CYS A 439 7.35 -32.23 17.78
N SER A 440 7.17 -33.29 17.01
CA SER A 440 8.06 -34.45 17.06
C SER A 440 9.45 -34.10 16.52
N THR A 441 10.49 -34.82 16.96
CA THR A 441 11.87 -34.56 16.53
C THR A 441 12.62 -35.88 16.30
N PRO A 442 13.31 -36.06 15.14
CA PRO A 442 13.30 -35.18 13.97
C PRO A 442 11.98 -35.28 13.20
N ALA A 443 11.19 -34.19 13.14
CA ALA A 443 9.99 -34.15 12.31
C ALA A 443 10.38 -34.04 10.84
N VAL A 444 9.95 -35.02 10.05
CA VAL A 444 9.80 -34.91 8.59
C VAL A 444 8.42 -34.33 8.20
N ASP A 445 7.38 -34.59 8.99
CA ASP A 445 6.05 -33.97 8.83
C ASP A 445 5.77 -32.99 9.96
N ASN A 446 5.44 -31.74 9.62
CA ASN A 446 5.08 -30.69 10.57
C ASN A 446 3.56 -30.43 10.65
N SER A 447 2.74 -31.26 10.02
CA SER A 447 1.27 -31.17 10.00
C SER A 447 0.62 -30.96 11.38
N ASN A 448 1.16 -31.63 12.39
CA ASN A 448 0.65 -31.58 13.76
C ASN A 448 1.37 -30.54 14.63
N CYS A 449 2.51 -30.01 14.18
CA CYS A 449 3.31 -29.10 14.97
C CYS A 449 2.59 -27.76 15.19
N ASN A 450 2.55 -27.32 16.45
CA ASN A 450 1.99 -26.03 16.82
C ASN A 450 2.98 -24.88 16.50
N GLY A 451 2.50 -23.66 16.66
CA GLY A 451 3.33 -22.46 16.68
C GLY A 451 2.51 -21.21 16.99
N ALA A 452 3.19 -20.07 17.17
CA ALA A 452 2.49 -18.80 17.32
C ALA A 452 1.67 -18.45 16.06
N ILE A 453 2.19 -18.81 14.88
CA ILE A 453 1.44 -18.83 13.63
C ILE A 453 1.54 -20.24 13.02
N HIS A 454 0.40 -20.84 12.65
CA HIS A 454 0.32 -22.14 11.98
C HIS A 454 -0.46 -22.00 10.66
N LEU A 455 0.20 -22.32 9.55
CA LEU A 455 -0.31 -22.19 8.19
C LEU A 455 -0.28 -23.57 7.52
N LYS A 456 -1.44 -24.11 7.14
CA LYS A 456 -1.55 -25.41 6.46
C LYS A 456 -2.42 -25.32 5.21
N THR A 457 -1.87 -25.68 4.05
CA THR A 457 -2.58 -25.62 2.75
C THR A 457 -3.11 -24.20 2.47
N VAL A 458 -2.23 -23.18 2.52
CA VAL A 458 -2.62 -21.77 2.37
C VAL A 458 -2.03 -21.17 1.10
N THR A 459 -2.82 -20.44 0.33
CA THR A 459 -2.36 -19.74 -0.89
C THR A 459 -2.43 -18.23 -0.71
N GLY A 460 -1.30 -17.54 -0.78
CA GLY A 460 -1.18 -16.11 -0.50
C GLY A 460 -1.19 -15.83 1.01
N VAL A 461 0.00 -15.63 1.57
CA VAL A 461 0.20 -15.22 2.96
C VAL A 461 1.10 -13.98 3.00
N THR A 462 0.70 -12.97 3.76
CA THR A 462 1.52 -11.78 4.07
C THR A 462 1.55 -11.56 5.58
N LEU A 463 2.76 -11.56 6.15
CA LEU A 463 3.06 -11.25 7.54
C LEU A 463 3.97 -10.02 7.56
N ASP A 464 3.55 -8.94 8.20
CA ASP A 464 4.27 -7.66 8.18
C ASP A 464 4.29 -7.01 9.57
N ASN A 465 5.47 -6.61 10.04
CA ASN A 465 5.68 -6.06 11.39
C ASN A 465 5.10 -6.97 12.50
N ILE A 466 5.40 -8.26 12.42
CA ILE A 466 4.99 -9.27 13.41
C ILE A 466 6.08 -9.43 14.47
N SER A 467 5.69 -9.41 15.75
CA SER A 467 6.59 -9.72 16.87
C SER A 467 6.19 -11.05 17.50
N ILE A 468 7.12 -12.01 17.61
CA ILE A 468 6.90 -13.32 18.24
C ILE A 468 7.96 -13.54 19.33
N THR A 469 7.50 -13.78 20.57
CA THR A 469 8.37 -14.04 21.72
C THR A 469 7.77 -15.11 22.64
N GLY A 470 8.65 -15.86 23.33
CA GLY A 470 8.24 -16.76 24.42
C GLY A 470 7.38 -17.97 24.02
N THR A 471 7.37 -18.37 22.74
CA THR A 471 6.75 -19.64 22.33
C THR A 471 7.51 -20.79 22.98
N ASN A 472 6.82 -21.58 23.80
CA ASN A 472 7.40 -22.68 24.55
C ASN A 472 6.86 -24.02 24.00
N ASN A 473 7.77 -24.87 23.54
CA ASN A 473 7.55 -26.25 23.08
C ASN A 473 7.18 -26.45 21.60
N ALA A 474 7.01 -25.39 20.81
CA ALA A 474 6.91 -25.48 19.36
C ALA A 474 7.58 -24.29 18.64
N THR A 475 7.35 -24.16 17.33
CA THR A 475 8.04 -23.15 16.50
C THR A 475 7.35 -21.78 16.54
N GLY A 476 8.04 -20.71 16.15
CA GLY A 476 7.43 -19.38 15.97
C GLY A 476 6.40 -19.40 14.84
N ILE A 477 6.82 -19.81 13.64
CA ILE A 477 5.95 -19.92 12.46
C ILE A 477 6.06 -21.34 11.87
N ASN A 478 4.96 -22.08 11.87
CA ASN A 478 4.82 -23.37 11.20
C ASN A 478 4.12 -23.20 9.85
N ILE A 479 4.74 -23.68 8.78
CA ILE A 479 4.29 -23.59 7.39
C ILE A 479 4.23 -25.01 6.81
N ASN A 480 3.08 -25.41 6.28
CA ASN A 480 2.85 -26.72 5.68
C ASN A 480 2.08 -26.54 4.36
N ASN A 481 2.71 -26.85 3.22
CA ASN A 481 2.10 -26.72 1.88
C ASN A 481 1.54 -25.31 1.62
N VAL A 482 2.38 -24.28 1.81
CA VAL A 482 2.00 -22.86 1.55
C VAL A 482 2.54 -22.42 0.20
N THR A 483 1.68 -21.80 -0.62
CA THR A 483 2.07 -21.21 -1.91
C THR A 483 2.00 -19.69 -1.83
N THR A 484 3.10 -19.00 -2.14
CA THR A 484 3.27 -17.54 -2.02
C THR A 484 3.16 -17.05 -0.58
N PHE A 485 4.32 -16.94 0.09
CA PHE A 485 4.47 -16.46 1.47
C PHE A 485 5.39 -15.23 1.52
N SER A 486 4.96 -14.16 2.17
CA SER A 486 5.78 -12.98 2.46
C SER A 486 5.87 -12.76 3.97
N LEU A 487 7.08 -12.60 4.49
CA LEU A 487 7.37 -12.16 5.86
C LEU A 487 8.25 -10.91 5.79
N ALA A 488 7.80 -9.81 6.38
CA ALA A 488 8.46 -8.50 6.30
C ALA A 488 8.56 -7.83 7.67
N ASN A 489 9.63 -7.05 7.89
CA ASN A 489 9.79 -6.13 9.02
C ASN A 489 9.59 -6.77 10.42
N SER A 490 9.78 -8.08 10.55
CA SER A 490 9.30 -8.87 11.69
C SER A 490 10.41 -9.27 12.65
N THR A 491 10.07 -9.66 13.87
CA THR A 491 11.03 -10.16 14.86
C THR A 491 10.48 -11.40 15.56
N LEU A 492 11.24 -12.50 15.50
CA LEU A 492 11.00 -13.77 16.18
C LEU A 492 12.18 -13.98 17.14
N THR A 493 11.96 -13.99 18.45
CA THR A 493 13.05 -14.10 19.43
C THR A 493 12.75 -15.14 20.50
N GLY A 494 13.70 -16.05 20.72
CA GLY A 494 13.58 -17.09 21.76
C GLY A 494 12.62 -18.23 21.42
N CYS A 495 12.26 -18.42 20.14
CA CYS A 495 11.31 -19.45 19.73
C CYS A 495 11.89 -20.88 19.81
N GLY A 496 11.03 -21.87 20.08
CA GLY A 496 11.38 -23.30 20.08
C GLY A 496 10.93 -24.07 21.33
N SER A 497 11.61 -25.19 21.62
CA SER A 497 11.54 -25.87 22.91
C SER A 497 12.92 -25.87 23.56
N ASN A 498 12.99 -25.68 24.88
CA ASN A 498 14.21 -25.91 25.67
C ASN A 498 14.44 -27.40 26.00
N THR A 499 13.58 -28.31 25.52
CA THR A 499 13.75 -29.76 25.68
C THR A 499 15.01 -30.23 24.98
N ALA A 500 15.88 -30.95 25.70
CA ALA A 500 17.13 -31.48 25.16
C ALA A 500 16.87 -32.35 23.91
N GLY A 501 17.67 -32.13 22.85
CA GLY A 501 17.50 -32.81 21.56
C GLY A 501 16.36 -32.27 20.68
N SER A 502 15.59 -31.27 21.11
CA SER A 502 14.54 -30.68 20.28
C SER A 502 15.12 -29.71 19.25
N GLU A 503 14.77 -29.87 17.98
CA GLU A 503 15.34 -29.10 16.86
C GLU A 503 14.49 -27.90 16.41
N VAL A 504 13.31 -27.68 17.03
CA VAL A 504 12.39 -26.61 16.61
C VAL A 504 12.79 -25.24 17.16
N GLY A 505 12.67 -24.21 16.32
CA GLY A 505 13.01 -22.83 16.67
C GLY A 505 12.14 -21.81 15.92
N GLY A 506 12.75 -20.85 15.24
CA GLY A 506 12.06 -19.70 14.62
C GLY A 506 10.97 -20.06 13.61
N ILE A 507 11.35 -20.64 12.48
CA ILE A 507 10.46 -20.93 11.34
C ILE A 507 10.70 -22.36 10.84
N TYR A 508 9.62 -23.15 10.71
CA TYR A 508 9.64 -24.44 10.03
C TYR A 508 8.70 -24.40 8.81
N ALA A 509 9.28 -24.41 7.61
CA ALA A 509 8.59 -24.41 6.33
C ALA A 509 8.71 -25.74 5.58
N LEU A 510 7.61 -26.51 5.57
CA LEU A 510 7.47 -27.75 4.81
C LEU A 510 6.67 -27.48 3.53
N ASN A 511 7.26 -27.84 2.38
CA ASN A 511 6.70 -27.65 1.04
C ASN A 511 6.25 -26.20 0.78
N LEU A 512 7.19 -25.27 0.93
CA LEU A 512 6.99 -23.86 0.57
C LEU A 512 7.11 -23.72 -0.96
N GLY A 513 6.14 -23.08 -1.60
CA GLY A 513 6.08 -22.92 -3.05
C GLY A 513 5.68 -21.53 -3.52
N GLY A 514 5.62 -21.36 -4.84
CA GLY A 514 5.35 -20.07 -5.48
C GLY A 514 6.50 -19.08 -5.30
N THR A 515 6.22 -17.79 -5.51
CA THR A 515 7.16 -16.71 -5.20
C THR A 515 7.00 -16.32 -3.74
N SER A 516 8.04 -16.55 -2.93
CA SER A 516 8.02 -16.32 -1.49
C SER A 516 9.20 -15.46 -1.05
N SER A 517 9.04 -14.70 0.03
CA SER A 517 10.06 -13.77 0.51
C SER A 517 10.11 -13.65 2.03
N ILE A 518 11.31 -13.41 2.55
CA ILE A 518 11.56 -13.04 3.95
C ILE A 518 12.48 -11.81 3.94
N THR A 519 12.00 -10.66 4.40
CA THR A 519 12.66 -9.36 4.23
C THR A 519 12.74 -8.60 5.55
N ASN A 520 13.87 -7.91 5.80
CA ASN A 520 14.06 -7.05 6.98
C ASN A 520 13.58 -7.70 8.30
N THR A 521 13.89 -8.98 8.51
CA THR A 521 13.29 -9.81 9.57
C THR A 521 14.35 -10.45 10.44
N ASN A 522 14.18 -10.37 11.76
CA ASN A 522 15.09 -10.91 12.76
C ASN A 522 14.54 -12.24 13.31
N VAL A 523 15.33 -13.30 13.29
CA VAL A 523 14.98 -14.63 13.81
C VAL A 523 16.12 -15.08 14.73
N ASN A 524 16.06 -14.61 15.97
CA ASN A 524 17.20 -14.58 16.88
C ASN A 524 16.99 -15.51 18.08
N ASP A 525 18.11 -16.05 18.60
CA ASP A 525 18.15 -16.79 19.86
C ASP A 525 17.18 -17.99 19.89
N SER A 526 17.00 -18.65 18.74
CA SER A 526 16.14 -19.84 18.58
C SER A 526 16.69 -21.03 19.37
N TRP A 527 15.83 -21.77 20.07
CA TRP A 527 16.24 -22.93 20.86
C TRP A 527 16.67 -24.13 20.01
N GLY A 528 16.20 -24.23 18.77
CA GLY A 528 16.64 -25.22 17.77
C GLY A 528 17.21 -24.56 16.53
N ARG A 529 16.64 -24.86 15.36
CA ARG A 529 16.96 -24.24 14.06
C ARG A 529 16.31 -22.86 13.93
N GLY A 530 17.00 -21.87 13.39
CA GLY A 530 16.43 -20.53 13.15
C GLY A 530 15.38 -20.55 12.03
N PHE A 531 15.79 -20.99 10.84
CA PHE A 531 14.92 -21.36 9.73
C PHE A 531 15.22 -22.80 9.30
N TYR A 532 14.17 -23.60 9.10
CA TYR A 532 14.23 -24.94 8.52
C TYR A 532 13.22 -25.07 7.40
N GLY A 533 13.69 -25.02 6.15
CA GLY A 533 12.92 -25.28 4.95
C GLY A 533 13.15 -26.69 4.43
N TYR A 534 12.10 -27.40 4.02
CA TYR A 534 12.20 -28.69 3.33
C TYR A 534 11.13 -28.80 2.23
N ASN A 535 11.58 -28.99 0.99
CA ASN A 535 10.75 -29.23 -0.19
C ASN A 535 11.02 -30.62 -0.78
N GLY A 536 10.00 -31.24 -1.39
CA GLY A 536 10.11 -32.56 -2.02
C GLY A 536 9.73 -33.74 -1.12
N ILE A 537 9.16 -33.48 0.07
CA ILE A 537 8.80 -34.53 1.03
C ILE A 537 7.42 -35.10 0.77
N LEU A 538 7.12 -36.30 1.30
CA LEU A 538 5.81 -36.94 1.20
C LEU A 538 5.25 -37.00 -0.24
N SER A 539 6.16 -37.13 -1.23
CA SER A 539 5.90 -37.07 -2.68
C SER A 539 5.33 -35.73 -3.21
N THR A 540 5.31 -34.68 -2.40
CA THR A 540 4.91 -33.32 -2.82
C THR A 540 6.13 -32.53 -3.28
N ASN A 541 6.09 -32.07 -4.55
CA ASN A 541 7.24 -31.49 -5.24
C ASN A 541 6.92 -30.06 -5.72
N PRO A 542 7.01 -29.06 -4.83
CA PRO A 542 6.70 -27.68 -5.19
C PRO A 542 7.74 -27.08 -6.15
N THR A 543 7.33 -26.04 -6.87
CA THR A 543 8.23 -25.04 -7.44
C THR A 543 8.29 -23.84 -6.51
N LEU A 544 9.48 -23.40 -6.12
CA LEU A 544 9.74 -22.32 -5.18
C LEU A 544 10.71 -21.30 -5.76
N ASN A 545 10.36 -20.02 -5.66
CA ASN A 545 11.27 -18.90 -5.81
C ASN A 545 11.34 -18.16 -4.46
N LEU A 546 12.33 -18.48 -3.62
CA LEU A 546 12.52 -17.86 -2.29
C LEU A 546 13.57 -16.76 -2.35
N THR A 547 13.21 -15.57 -1.85
CA THR A 547 14.13 -14.43 -1.70
C THR A 547 14.23 -14.00 -0.23
N VAL A 548 15.44 -14.03 0.33
CA VAL A 548 15.72 -13.65 1.72
C VAL A 548 16.69 -12.47 1.73
N THR A 549 16.26 -11.30 2.22
CA THR A 549 17.04 -10.06 2.10
C THR A 549 17.01 -9.16 3.33
N GLY A 550 18.19 -8.76 3.81
CA GLY A 550 18.32 -7.85 4.96
C GLY A 550 17.87 -8.47 6.29
N CYS A 551 17.87 -9.80 6.39
CA CYS A 551 17.38 -10.55 7.54
C CYS A 551 18.51 -11.00 8.48
N GLN A 552 18.16 -11.25 9.74
CA GLN A 552 19.06 -11.83 10.73
C GLN A 552 18.53 -13.21 11.11
N PHE A 553 19.37 -14.23 11.09
CA PHE A 553 19.12 -15.56 11.64
C PHE A 553 20.31 -15.89 12.52
N LYS A 554 20.23 -15.64 13.83
CA LYS A 554 21.43 -15.71 14.67
C LYS A 554 21.24 -16.18 16.10
N ASN A 555 22.38 -16.38 16.77
CA ASN A 555 22.50 -16.65 18.20
C ASN A 555 21.89 -17.99 18.66
N SER A 556 21.69 -18.98 17.78
CA SER A 556 21.28 -20.32 18.23
C SER A 556 22.30 -20.94 19.20
N PHE A 557 23.59 -20.58 19.08
CA PHE A 557 24.64 -21.00 20.02
C PHE A 557 24.31 -20.70 21.49
N ASN A 558 23.62 -19.58 21.76
CA ASN A 558 23.23 -19.17 23.12
C ASN A 558 22.23 -20.13 23.79
N LYS A 559 21.69 -21.12 23.07
CA LYS A 559 20.70 -22.08 23.57
C LYS A 559 21.30 -23.48 23.69
N ALA A 560 20.86 -24.22 24.70
CA ALA A 560 21.41 -25.54 25.02
C ALA A 560 21.34 -26.52 23.83
N ASN A 561 20.18 -26.58 23.16
CA ASN A 561 19.85 -27.42 22.02
C ASN A 561 19.86 -26.69 20.65
N GLY A 562 20.41 -25.46 20.59
CA GLY A 562 20.45 -24.68 19.36
C GLY A 562 21.18 -25.38 18.22
N ALA A 563 20.75 -25.14 16.98
CA ALA A 563 21.25 -25.84 15.80
C ALA A 563 21.80 -24.83 14.75
N SER A 564 21.64 -25.13 13.46
CA SER A 564 22.03 -24.21 12.39
C SER A 564 21.06 -23.03 12.32
N ASN A 565 21.57 -21.84 11.98
CA ASN A 565 20.73 -20.64 11.89
C ASN A 565 19.78 -20.70 10.70
N PHE A 566 20.26 -21.11 9.52
CA PHE A 566 19.43 -21.31 8.34
C PHE A 566 19.74 -22.66 7.67
N ILE A 567 18.70 -23.47 7.48
CA ILE A 567 18.75 -24.72 6.69
C ILE A 567 17.66 -24.67 5.63
N PHE A 568 18.01 -24.97 4.38
CA PHE A 568 17.03 -25.32 3.35
C PHE A 568 17.36 -26.67 2.71
N GLN A 569 16.34 -27.47 2.43
CA GLN A 569 16.46 -28.81 1.85
C GLN A 569 15.55 -28.98 0.63
N GLY A 570 16.07 -29.51 -0.48
CA GLY A 570 15.35 -29.68 -1.75
C GLY A 570 15.52 -31.08 -2.34
N TYR A 571 14.55 -31.96 -2.08
CA TYR A 571 14.55 -33.37 -2.48
C TYR A 571 13.48 -33.68 -3.55
N GLY A 572 13.29 -34.97 -3.85
CA GLY A 572 12.27 -35.44 -4.79
C GLY A 572 12.53 -34.93 -6.22
N THR A 573 11.50 -34.38 -6.85
CA THR A 573 11.56 -33.66 -8.14
C THR A 573 11.23 -32.17 -7.98
N SER A 574 11.44 -31.61 -6.77
CA SER A 574 11.19 -30.19 -6.50
C SER A 574 12.09 -29.26 -7.32
N ASN A 575 11.61 -28.05 -7.58
CA ASN A 575 12.34 -27.02 -8.33
C ASN A 575 12.50 -25.76 -7.44
N ASN A 576 13.73 -25.39 -7.09
CA ASN A 576 13.99 -24.41 -6.03
C ASN A 576 14.99 -23.34 -6.48
N THR A 577 14.51 -22.12 -6.72
CA THR A 577 15.37 -20.93 -6.80
C THR A 577 15.46 -20.27 -5.43
N ILE A 578 16.67 -20.18 -4.86
CA ILE A 578 16.92 -19.60 -3.52
C ILE A 578 17.90 -18.44 -3.65
N THR A 579 17.49 -17.22 -3.30
CA THR A 579 18.33 -16.02 -3.30
C THR A 579 18.46 -15.46 -1.89
N LEU A 580 19.69 -15.32 -1.39
CA LEU A 580 20.02 -14.85 -0.04
C LEU A 580 20.98 -13.65 -0.18
N LYS A 581 20.56 -12.42 0.17
CA LYS A 581 21.39 -11.21 0.06
C LYS A 581 21.36 -10.32 1.30
N GLY A 582 22.51 -9.78 1.72
CA GLY A 582 22.58 -8.79 2.80
C GLY A 582 22.11 -9.33 4.17
N ASN A 583 22.19 -10.64 4.41
CA ASN A 583 21.71 -11.26 5.64
C ASN A 583 22.84 -11.55 6.64
N ASP A 584 22.49 -11.63 7.91
CA ASP A 584 23.36 -12.03 9.02
C ASP A 584 22.96 -13.41 9.55
N PHE A 585 23.79 -14.41 9.30
CA PHE A 585 23.62 -15.81 9.74
C PHE A 585 24.51 -16.17 10.95
N SER A 586 24.94 -15.20 11.76
CA SER A 586 26.04 -15.36 12.73
C SER A 586 25.69 -16.12 14.01
N ASN A 587 26.72 -16.58 14.74
CA ASN A 587 26.61 -17.24 16.04
C ASN A 587 25.73 -18.51 16.02
N ALA A 588 25.88 -19.31 14.97
CA ALA A 588 25.30 -20.64 14.90
C ALA A 588 25.98 -21.61 15.88
N LYS A 589 25.30 -22.71 16.21
CA LYS A 589 25.90 -23.83 16.96
C LYS A 589 26.51 -24.91 16.05
N THR A 590 25.87 -25.18 14.91
CA THR A 590 26.36 -26.12 13.89
C THR A 590 26.81 -25.37 12.63
N TYR A 591 25.89 -24.89 11.80
CA TYR A 591 26.22 -24.11 10.58
C TYR A 591 25.52 -22.75 10.58
N GLY A 592 26.20 -21.71 10.07
CA GLY A 592 25.53 -20.45 9.73
C GLY A 592 24.47 -20.68 8.66
N LEU A 593 24.87 -21.29 7.54
CA LEU A 593 24.02 -21.58 6.39
C LEU A 593 24.30 -22.98 5.83
N SER A 594 23.27 -23.84 5.75
CA SER A 594 23.35 -25.20 5.17
C SER A 594 22.24 -25.41 4.12
N LEU A 595 22.62 -25.84 2.91
CA LEU A 595 21.75 -25.91 1.74
C LEU A 595 21.90 -27.28 1.04
N ASN A 596 20.96 -28.19 1.29
CA ASN A 596 21.14 -29.61 0.96
C ASN A 596 20.12 -30.11 -0.06
N PHE A 597 20.59 -30.71 -1.15
CA PHE A 597 19.76 -31.10 -2.30
C PHE A 597 19.89 -32.59 -2.61
N GLY A 598 18.84 -33.19 -3.16
CA GLY A 598 18.85 -34.62 -3.49
C GLY A 598 17.68 -35.11 -4.33
N GLY A 599 17.62 -36.43 -4.53
CA GLY A 599 16.67 -37.05 -5.45
C GLY A 599 17.02 -36.67 -6.90
N SER A 600 16.09 -36.02 -7.58
CA SER A 600 16.22 -35.47 -8.94
C SER A 600 15.80 -33.99 -8.98
N SER A 601 15.98 -33.25 -7.88
CA SER A 601 15.58 -31.84 -7.78
C SER A 601 16.42 -30.92 -8.69
N VAL A 602 15.84 -29.80 -9.09
CA VAL A 602 16.49 -28.75 -9.90
C VAL A 602 16.61 -27.50 -9.04
N ASN A 603 17.82 -26.99 -8.86
CA ASN A 603 18.08 -25.95 -7.86
C ASN A 603 18.97 -24.84 -8.42
N ASN A 604 18.60 -23.58 -8.16
CA ASN A 604 19.32 -22.39 -8.60
C ASN A 604 19.57 -21.46 -7.41
N ILE A 605 20.82 -21.35 -6.98
CA ILE A 605 21.18 -20.82 -5.67
C ILE A 605 22.07 -19.58 -5.81
N GLN A 606 21.67 -18.48 -5.18
CA GLN A 606 22.40 -17.22 -5.15
C GLN A 606 22.67 -16.82 -3.69
N VAL A 607 23.89 -17.07 -3.21
CA VAL A 607 24.37 -16.63 -1.89
C VAL A 607 25.21 -15.38 -2.07
N GLY A 608 24.62 -14.24 -1.73
CA GLY A 608 25.18 -12.91 -1.93
C GLY A 608 24.90 -12.39 -3.32
N GLY A 609 25.79 -11.58 -3.89
CA GLY A 609 25.59 -10.98 -5.22
C GLY A 609 26.67 -10.01 -5.62
N ASN A 610 26.52 -9.38 -6.79
CA ASN A 610 27.58 -8.57 -7.39
C ASN A 610 27.70 -7.16 -6.75
N LEU A 611 26.73 -6.71 -5.94
CA LEU A 611 26.89 -5.50 -5.12
C LEU A 611 27.55 -5.86 -3.79
N LEU A 612 28.36 -4.98 -3.20
CA LEU A 612 28.92 -5.23 -1.86
C LEU A 612 27.81 -5.34 -0.79
N ALA A 613 26.74 -4.56 -0.93
CA ALA A 613 25.55 -4.63 -0.08
C ALA A 613 24.69 -5.91 -0.29
N ASP A 614 24.95 -6.71 -1.33
CA ASP A 614 24.33 -8.04 -1.46
C ASP A 614 25.01 -9.07 -0.54
N GLY A 615 26.22 -8.81 -0.02
CA GLY A 615 27.01 -9.79 0.74
C GLY A 615 26.34 -10.25 2.03
N ASN A 616 26.39 -11.56 2.33
CA ASN A 616 25.92 -12.09 3.61
C ASN A 616 27.09 -12.27 4.60
N THR A 617 26.79 -12.18 5.88
CA THR A 617 27.69 -12.55 6.98
C THR A 617 27.32 -13.95 7.48
N ILE A 618 28.23 -14.92 7.37
CA ILE A 618 28.01 -16.34 7.69
C ILE A 618 29.07 -16.78 8.70
N ASN A 619 28.95 -16.29 9.94
CA ASN A 619 29.99 -16.43 10.95
C ASN A 619 29.60 -17.41 12.08
N ALA A 620 30.37 -18.48 12.25
CA ALA A 620 30.36 -19.29 13.47
C ALA A 620 30.69 -18.44 14.73
N ALA A 621 30.13 -18.81 15.88
CA ALA A 621 30.45 -18.12 17.14
C ALA A 621 31.92 -18.38 17.54
N VAL A 622 32.67 -17.32 17.84
CA VAL A 622 34.11 -17.40 18.19
C VAL A 622 34.41 -18.28 19.40
N SER A 623 33.44 -18.48 20.29
CA SER A 623 33.51 -19.30 21.51
C SER A 623 32.77 -20.64 21.40
N SER A 624 32.39 -21.07 20.19
CA SER A 624 31.68 -22.34 19.94
C SER A 624 32.57 -23.37 19.23
N PRO A 625 33.25 -24.28 19.94
CA PRO A 625 34.04 -25.33 19.28
C PRO A 625 33.19 -26.15 18.29
N GLY A 626 33.69 -26.32 17.06
CA GLY A 626 33.07 -27.20 16.06
C GLY A 626 31.95 -26.60 15.20
N SER A 627 31.81 -25.27 15.13
CA SER A 627 30.82 -24.63 14.25
C SER A 627 31.41 -24.20 12.91
N ASN A 628 30.67 -24.52 11.85
CA ASN A 628 31.02 -24.36 10.44
C ASN A 628 30.34 -23.12 9.82
N GLY A 629 30.90 -22.62 8.73
CA GLY A 629 30.38 -21.44 8.02
C GLY A 629 29.23 -21.78 7.05
N LEU A 630 29.59 -21.99 5.78
CA LEU A 630 28.69 -22.30 4.68
C LEU A 630 28.82 -23.78 4.24
N GLU A 631 27.68 -24.42 4.05
CA GLU A 631 27.54 -25.75 3.44
C GLU A 631 26.52 -25.73 2.29
N LEU A 632 26.89 -26.32 1.15
CA LEU A 632 25.99 -26.51 0.01
C LEU A 632 26.23 -27.90 -0.61
N GLN A 633 25.36 -28.87 -0.33
CA GLN A 633 25.53 -30.27 -0.74
C GLN A 633 24.50 -30.72 -1.78
N SER A 634 24.93 -31.60 -2.69
CA SER A 634 24.10 -32.28 -3.70
C SER A 634 24.23 -33.79 -3.55
N THR A 635 23.14 -34.52 -3.77
CA THR A 635 23.06 -35.99 -3.64
C THR A 635 22.19 -36.62 -4.75
N GLY A 636 22.37 -37.92 -5.01
CA GLY A 636 21.53 -38.65 -5.95
C GLY A 636 21.74 -38.23 -7.41
N THR A 637 20.69 -37.74 -8.07
CA THR A 637 20.70 -37.24 -9.46
C THR A 637 20.39 -35.73 -9.56
N SER A 638 20.35 -35.01 -8.44
CA SER A 638 19.91 -33.60 -8.44
C SER A 638 20.88 -32.70 -9.21
N THR A 639 20.35 -31.55 -9.64
CA THR A 639 21.12 -30.53 -10.35
C THR A 639 21.13 -29.25 -9.52
N VAL A 640 22.31 -28.64 -9.36
CA VAL A 640 22.49 -27.41 -8.60
C VAL A 640 23.34 -26.42 -9.39
N SER A 641 22.72 -25.33 -9.82
CA SER A 641 23.43 -24.15 -10.32
C SER A 641 23.62 -23.18 -9.17
N TYR A 642 24.85 -22.74 -8.87
CA TYR A 642 25.11 -21.90 -7.68
C TYR A 642 26.04 -20.70 -7.95
N ASN A 643 25.89 -19.66 -7.13
CA ASN A 643 26.81 -18.53 -7.02
C ASN A 643 26.99 -18.20 -5.53
N VAL A 644 28.24 -18.03 -5.08
CA VAL A 644 28.61 -17.57 -3.74
C VAL A 644 29.51 -16.34 -3.93
N ILE A 645 28.95 -15.13 -3.77
CA ILE A 645 29.60 -13.87 -4.17
C ILE A 645 29.50 -12.80 -3.08
N ASN A 646 30.61 -12.10 -2.79
CA ASN A 646 30.71 -10.98 -1.83
C ASN A 646 30.37 -11.32 -0.37
N ASN A 647 30.41 -12.59 0.05
CA ASN A 647 30.07 -12.98 1.43
C ASN A 647 31.30 -12.92 2.36
N THR A 648 31.05 -12.72 3.66
CA THR A 648 32.01 -13.04 4.73
C THR A 648 31.60 -14.37 5.34
N ILE A 649 32.51 -15.35 5.37
CA ILE A 649 32.24 -16.72 5.81
C ILE A 649 33.30 -17.11 6.84
N LYS A 650 32.87 -17.54 8.03
CA LYS A 650 33.79 -17.90 9.13
C LYS A 650 33.38 -19.18 9.84
N SER A 651 34.34 -20.07 10.04
CA SER A 651 34.24 -21.21 10.96
C SER A 651 34.91 -20.88 12.30
N SER A 652 34.52 -21.56 13.36
CA SER A 652 35.13 -21.38 14.68
C SER A 652 36.30 -22.34 14.90
N PHE A 653 36.97 -22.18 16.05
CA PHE A 653 37.90 -23.17 16.61
C PHE A 653 37.29 -24.58 16.57
N ASN A 654 38.10 -25.61 16.27
CA ASN A 654 37.66 -26.99 16.00
C ASN A 654 36.60 -27.17 14.89
N GLY A 655 36.26 -26.14 14.10
CA GLY A 655 35.38 -26.29 12.93
C GLY A 655 35.98 -27.25 11.89
N SER A 656 35.12 -27.97 11.17
CA SER A 656 35.52 -28.88 10.08
C SER A 656 35.52 -28.18 8.71
N PHE A 657 34.68 -27.16 8.53
CA PHE A 657 34.41 -26.56 7.23
C PHE A 657 34.15 -25.06 7.32
N THR A 658 34.93 -24.23 6.62
CA THR A 658 34.63 -22.81 6.46
C THR A 658 33.62 -22.59 5.33
N CYS A 659 33.96 -23.02 4.11
CA CYS A 659 33.04 -23.07 2.96
C CYS A 659 33.15 -24.45 2.27
N ASN A 660 32.10 -25.27 2.35
CA ASN A 660 32.08 -26.64 1.81
C ASN A 660 30.97 -26.83 0.77
N ILE A 661 31.35 -27.20 -0.46
CA ILE A 661 30.44 -27.42 -1.59
C ILE A 661 30.72 -28.79 -2.23
N GLY A 662 29.89 -29.78 -1.89
CA GLY A 662 30.09 -31.18 -2.30
C GLY A 662 28.97 -31.73 -3.17
N ASN A 663 29.31 -32.47 -4.23
CA ASN A 663 28.37 -33.24 -5.02
C ASN A 663 28.56 -34.75 -4.79
N GLN A 664 27.49 -35.50 -4.57
CA GLN A 664 27.54 -36.94 -4.29
C GLN A 664 26.58 -37.73 -5.18
N GLY A 665 26.97 -38.93 -5.60
CA GLY A 665 26.12 -39.84 -6.37
C GLY A 665 26.35 -39.70 -7.87
N THR A 666 25.41 -39.10 -8.60
CA THR A 666 25.37 -38.98 -10.08
C THR A 666 24.88 -37.61 -10.59
N GLY A 667 24.51 -36.71 -9.66
CA GLY A 667 24.02 -35.36 -9.98
C GLY A 667 25.08 -34.45 -10.59
N THR A 668 24.68 -33.24 -10.98
CA THR A 668 25.60 -32.24 -11.56
C THR A 668 25.50 -30.90 -10.83
N MET A 669 26.64 -30.42 -10.33
CA MET A 669 26.79 -29.08 -9.75
C MET A 669 27.58 -28.17 -10.69
N LYS A 670 27.14 -26.93 -10.83
CA LYS A 670 27.86 -25.90 -11.58
C LYS A 670 27.78 -24.54 -10.92
N GLY A 671 28.90 -23.85 -10.71
CA GLY A 671 28.83 -22.57 -10.01
C GLY A 671 30.10 -21.77 -9.82
N ARG A 672 30.01 -20.72 -9.01
CA ARG A 672 31.09 -19.76 -8.75
C ARG A 672 31.23 -19.47 -7.26
N ILE A 673 32.46 -19.38 -6.79
CA ILE A 673 32.84 -18.88 -5.46
C ILE A 673 33.76 -17.69 -5.70
N ASN A 674 33.21 -16.47 -5.66
CA ASN A 674 33.90 -15.27 -6.16
C ASN A 674 33.91 -14.10 -5.17
N ASN A 675 35.08 -13.50 -4.92
CA ASN A 675 35.24 -12.28 -4.11
C ASN A 675 34.63 -12.40 -2.68
N ASN A 676 34.78 -13.57 -2.04
CA ASN A 676 34.38 -13.77 -0.64
C ASN A 676 35.56 -13.58 0.31
N THR A 677 35.28 -13.15 1.54
CA THR A 677 36.23 -13.18 2.67
C THR A 677 35.97 -14.44 3.49
N ILE A 678 36.99 -15.27 3.68
CA ILE A 678 36.87 -16.62 4.25
C ILE A 678 37.89 -16.76 5.38
N GLU A 679 37.42 -16.97 6.61
CA GLU A 679 38.27 -17.05 7.81
C GLU A 679 38.10 -18.39 8.56
N GLY A 680 39.20 -19.12 8.72
CA GLY A 680 39.23 -20.42 9.41
C GLY A 680 39.29 -20.33 10.93
N GLY A 681 39.25 -21.50 11.57
CA GLY A 681 39.26 -21.64 13.02
C GLY A 681 40.64 -21.50 13.70
N GLY A 682 41.71 -21.20 12.96
CA GLY A 682 43.07 -21.11 13.49
C GLY A 682 43.75 -22.48 13.73
N THR A 683 44.93 -22.46 14.36
CA THR A 683 45.92 -23.55 14.41
C THR A 683 45.49 -24.90 14.98
N ALA A 684 44.36 -24.98 15.70
CA ALA A 684 43.82 -26.25 16.22
C ALA A 684 42.51 -26.69 15.55
N SER A 685 42.02 -25.92 14.57
CA SER A 685 40.95 -26.36 13.67
C SER A 685 41.48 -27.37 12.66
N VAL A 686 40.58 -28.14 12.03
CA VAL A 686 40.88 -28.96 10.84
C VAL A 686 40.22 -28.39 9.58
N SER A 687 39.71 -27.16 9.65
CA SER A 687 38.92 -26.53 8.61
C SER A 687 39.71 -26.29 7.33
N ASN A 688 39.17 -26.77 6.21
CA ASN A 688 39.50 -26.26 4.89
C ASN A 688 38.82 -24.91 4.66
N GLY A 689 39.49 -23.98 3.97
CA GLY A 689 38.94 -22.67 3.63
C GLY A 689 37.83 -22.78 2.59
N ILE A 690 38.18 -23.23 1.39
CA ILE A 690 37.23 -23.65 0.36
C ILE A 690 37.42 -25.14 0.08
N SER A 691 36.36 -25.92 0.27
CA SER A 691 36.31 -27.34 -0.10
C SER A 691 35.31 -27.50 -1.24
N VAL A 692 35.78 -27.92 -2.42
CA VAL A 692 34.91 -28.31 -3.55
C VAL A 692 35.15 -29.77 -3.92
N ALA A 693 34.08 -30.55 -4.03
CA ALA A 693 34.22 -32.01 -4.22
C ALA A 693 33.17 -32.64 -5.15
N ALA A 694 33.55 -33.77 -5.75
CA ALA A 694 32.70 -34.66 -6.52
C ALA A 694 32.92 -36.13 -6.09
N TYR A 695 31.90 -36.77 -5.52
CA TYR A 695 31.98 -38.10 -4.93
C TYR A 695 31.21 -39.18 -5.73
N GLY A 696 31.82 -40.36 -5.87
CA GLY A 696 31.23 -41.52 -6.55
C GLY A 696 31.22 -41.35 -8.07
N ASN A 697 30.09 -40.98 -8.65
CA ASN A 697 29.89 -40.76 -10.11
C ASN A 697 29.38 -39.34 -10.42
N ALA A 698 29.60 -38.41 -9.49
CA ALA A 698 29.10 -37.03 -9.53
C ALA A 698 29.94 -36.13 -10.47
N LYS A 699 29.33 -35.04 -10.96
CA LYS A 699 30.01 -34.03 -11.80
C LYS A 699 29.96 -32.65 -11.14
N HIS A 700 31.10 -31.96 -11.01
CA HIS A 700 31.16 -30.63 -10.40
C HIS A 700 32.04 -29.69 -11.23
N ILE A 701 31.49 -28.57 -11.72
CA ILE A 701 32.22 -27.59 -12.52
C ILE A 701 32.19 -26.23 -11.80
N THR A 702 33.34 -25.65 -11.44
CA THR A 702 33.39 -24.48 -10.57
C THR A 702 34.48 -23.45 -10.92
N GLU A 703 34.22 -22.19 -10.63
CA GLU A 703 35.21 -21.09 -10.67
C GLU A 703 35.39 -20.50 -9.28
N ILE A 704 36.60 -20.61 -8.74
CA ILE A 704 37.03 -20.11 -7.43
C ILE A 704 37.95 -18.91 -7.68
N LEU A 705 37.38 -17.70 -7.58
CA LEU A 705 37.97 -16.47 -8.11
C LEU A 705 38.08 -15.37 -7.06
N ASN A 706 39.21 -14.66 -7.02
CA ASN A 706 39.37 -13.40 -6.28
C ASN A 706 39.04 -13.47 -4.76
N ASN A 707 39.01 -14.66 -4.12
CA ASN A 707 38.64 -14.77 -2.71
C ASN A 707 39.84 -14.43 -1.80
N THR A 708 39.56 -13.84 -0.64
CA THR A 708 40.56 -13.66 0.43
C THR A 708 40.34 -14.73 1.50
N ILE A 709 41.36 -15.57 1.73
CA ILE A 709 41.29 -16.77 2.57
C ILE A 709 42.35 -16.65 3.66
N THR A 710 41.95 -16.68 4.94
CA THR A 710 42.85 -16.47 6.09
C THR A 710 42.57 -17.44 7.24
N ASN A 711 43.51 -17.58 8.17
CA ASN A 711 43.38 -18.37 9.41
C ASN A 711 43.04 -19.87 9.19
N ILE A 712 43.39 -20.40 8.01
CA ILE A 712 43.17 -21.80 7.63
C ILE A 712 44.33 -22.69 8.10
N SER A 713 44.00 -23.84 8.68
CA SER A 713 44.92 -24.81 9.29
C SER A 713 45.01 -26.16 8.57
N ASN A 714 44.27 -26.34 7.46
CA ASN A 714 44.34 -27.54 6.62
C ASN A 714 44.63 -27.13 5.16
N TYR A 715 43.70 -27.31 4.22
CA TYR A 715 43.84 -26.78 2.85
C TYR A 715 43.20 -25.40 2.70
N GLY A 716 43.93 -24.45 2.10
CA GLY A 716 43.38 -23.14 1.72
C GLY A 716 42.21 -23.29 0.74
N ILE A 717 42.47 -23.99 -0.36
CA ILE A 717 41.49 -24.45 -1.35
C ILE A 717 41.78 -25.93 -1.65
N ILE A 718 40.76 -26.79 -1.65
CA ILE A 718 40.87 -28.20 -2.09
C ILE A 718 39.83 -28.52 -3.16
N SER A 719 40.27 -29.18 -4.24
CA SER A 719 39.45 -29.69 -5.34
C SER A 719 39.56 -31.21 -5.44
N GLU A 720 38.54 -31.92 -4.96
CA GLU A 720 38.55 -33.37 -4.77
C GLU A 720 37.60 -34.10 -5.74
N SER A 721 38.09 -35.16 -6.40
CA SER A 721 37.24 -36.25 -6.91
C SER A 721 37.55 -37.53 -6.13
N ASN A 722 36.57 -38.15 -5.47
CA ASN A 722 36.81 -39.29 -4.58
C ASN A 722 35.71 -40.36 -4.74
N ASP A 723 36.08 -41.63 -4.80
CA ASP A 723 35.12 -42.72 -5.04
C ASP A 723 34.31 -43.14 -3.79
N ASN A 724 34.71 -42.65 -2.62
CA ASN A 724 34.11 -42.93 -1.31
C ASN A 724 33.98 -44.43 -1.00
N GLY A 725 34.95 -45.23 -1.46
CA GLY A 725 34.99 -46.68 -1.24
C GLY A 725 34.03 -47.50 -2.10
N LEU A 726 33.41 -46.90 -3.12
CA LEU A 726 32.54 -47.55 -4.10
C LEU A 726 33.08 -47.31 -5.52
N LEU A 727 32.70 -48.13 -6.50
CA LEU A 727 33.16 -47.93 -7.87
C LEU A 727 32.64 -46.60 -8.44
N GLY A 728 33.55 -45.70 -8.82
CA GLY A 728 33.24 -44.33 -9.22
C GLY A 728 33.88 -43.86 -10.52
N ASN A 729 33.28 -42.83 -11.12
CA ASN A 729 33.80 -42.07 -12.26
C ASN A 729 33.64 -40.54 -12.06
N ALA A 730 33.59 -40.09 -10.80
CA ALA A 730 33.36 -38.69 -10.47
C ALA A 730 34.40 -37.76 -11.11
N ARG A 731 33.91 -36.62 -11.60
CA ARG A 731 34.72 -35.59 -12.25
C ARG A 731 34.48 -34.23 -11.62
N ILE A 732 35.57 -33.58 -11.22
CA ILE A 732 35.59 -32.17 -10.86
C ILE A 732 36.43 -31.36 -11.87
N ASP A 733 35.94 -30.17 -12.22
CA ASP A 733 36.59 -29.19 -13.07
C ASP A 733 36.63 -27.85 -12.31
N ALA A 734 37.80 -27.41 -11.85
CA ALA A 734 37.98 -26.24 -11.01
C ALA A 734 38.91 -25.20 -11.63
N THR A 735 38.40 -23.99 -11.89
CA THR A 735 39.23 -22.82 -12.24
C THR A 735 39.57 -22.05 -10.97
N ILE A 736 40.82 -22.05 -10.53
CA ILE A 736 41.26 -21.50 -9.23
C ILE A 736 42.22 -20.33 -9.47
N LYS A 737 41.69 -19.09 -9.50
CA LYS A 737 42.46 -17.91 -9.91
C LYS A 737 42.31 -16.67 -9.03
N ASN A 738 43.38 -15.90 -8.95
CA ASN A 738 43.45 -14.60 -8.27
C ASN A 738 43.08 -14.62 -6.77
N ASN A 739 43.09 -15.79 -6.11
CA ASN A 739 42.77 -15.89 -4.69
C ASN A 739 44.00 -15.50 -3.84
N ASN A 740 43.77 -14.80 -2.74
CA ASN A 740 44.79 -14.44 -1.77
C ASN A 740 44.69 -15.39 -0.55
N ILE A 741 45.68 -16.26 -0.37
CA ILE A 741 45.61 -17.40 0.54
C ILE A 741 46.68 -17.30 1.63
N SER A 742 46.26 -17.08 2.88
CA SER A 742 47.15 -16.99 4.04
C SER A 742 46.83 -18.08 5.06
N LEU A 743 47.72 -19.07 5.16
CA LEU A 743 47.57 -20.21 6.07
C LEU A 743 48.29 -19.96 7.40
N VAL A 744 47.85 -20.64 8.46
CA VAL A 744 48.59 -20.68 9.73
C VAL A 744 49.67 -21.75 9.71
N THR A 745 50.68 -21.60 10.57
CA THR A 745 51.78 -22.57 10.71
C THR A 745 51.25 -24.00 10.90
N ASN A 746 51.89 -24.95 10.22
CA ASN A 746 51.55 -26.38 10.16
C ASN A 746 50.30 -26.77 9.35
N ALA A 747 49.69 -25.84 8.59
CA ALA A 747 48.70 -26.20 7.58
C ALA A 747 49.28 -27.07 6.44
N TYR A 748 48.42 -27.63 5.59
CA TYR A 748 48.81 -28.67 4.62
C TYR A 748 49.35 -28.08 3.31
N ALA A 749 48.50 -27.38 2.56
CA ALA A 749 48.83 -26.70 1.31
C ALA A 749 47.87 -25.53 1.02
N HIS A 750 48.31 -24.54 0.23
CA HIS A 750 47.45 -23.41 -0.18
C HIS A 750 46.39 -23.85 -1.19
N VAL A 751 46.77 -24.72 -2.13
CA VAL A 751 45.85 -25.35 -3.10
C VAL A 751 46.15 -26.84 -3.20
N GLY A 752 45.14 -27.70 -2.99
CA GLY A 752 45.19 -29.14 -3.26
C GLY A 752 44.32 -29.53 -4.46
N VAL A 753 44.85 -30.33 -5.39
CA VAL A 753 44.10 -30.92 -6.51
C VAL A 753 44.23 -32.44 -6.42
N ILE A 754 43.12 -33.11 -6.10
CA ILE A 754 43.15 -34.46 -5.55
C ILE A 754 42.13 -35.38 -6.25
N ALA A 755 42.56 -36.62 -6.53
CA ALA A 755 41.75 -37.70 -7.08
C ALA A 755 41.99 -39.00 -6.28
N ILE A 756 41.00 -39.45 -5.48
CA ILE A 756 41.12 -40.59 -4.54
C ILE A 756 40.30 -41.80 -5.03
N GLY A 757 40.91 -42.66 -5.83
CA GLY A 757 40.35 -43.95 -6.24
C GLY A 757 40.77 -45.07 -5.28
N ASN A 758 39.98 -45.34 -4.25
CA ASN A 758 40.22 -46.44 -3.30
C ASN A 758 39.95 -47.80 -3.96
N ILE A 759 38.99 -47.85 -4.89
CA ILE A 759 38.69 -49.00 -5.73
C ILE A 759 39.54 -48.90 -6.99
N ALA A 760 40.38 -49.90 -7.26
CA ALA A 760 41.38 -49.86 -8.34
C ALA A 760 40.81 -49.67 -9.75
N SER A 761 39.51 -49.92 -9.97
CA SER A 761 38.79 -49.70 -11.22
C SER A 761 38.02 -48.37 -11.30
N SER A 762 38.07 -47.52 -10.27
CA SER A 762 37.51 -46.17 -10.31
C SER A 762 38.26 -45.29 -11.30
N THR A 763 37.51 -44.49 -12.07
CA THR A 763 37.99 -43.67 -13.20
C THR A 763 37.77 -42.18 -12.92
N LEU A 764 38.36 -41.71 -11.84
CA LEU A 764 38.14 -40.36 -11.31
C LEU A 764 38.96 -39.30 -12.06
N ILE A 765 38.41 -38.10 -12.17
CA ILE A 765 39.08 -36.96 -12.83
C ILE A 765 39.01 -35.72 -11.95
N SER A 766 40.17 -35.18 -11.54
CA SER A 766 40.28 -33.85 -10.94
C SER A 766 41.04 -32.92 -11.90
N ALA A 767 40.29 -32.04 -12.58
CA ALA A 767 40.81 -31.12 -13.58
C ALA A 767 40.89 -29.70 -13.01
N ALA A 768 42.05 -29.05 -13.16
CA ALA A 768 42.32 -27.73 -12.59
C ALA A 768 42.92 -26.74 -13.60
N ASN A 769 42.47 -25.50 -13.52
CA ASN A 769 42.98 -24.34 -14.26
C ASN A 769 43.39 -23.25 -13.27
N ILE A 770 44.66 -23.29 -12.85
CA ILE A 770 45.21 -22.48 -11.75
C ILE A 770 45.87 -21.21 -12.31
N GLY A 771 45.94 -20.12 -11.55
CA GLY A 771 46.88 -19.04 -11.81
C GLY A 771 46.55 -17.69 -11.14
N GLY A 772 47.55 -16.84 -10.98
CA GLY A 772 47.43 -15.51 -10.38
C GLY A 772 47.13 -15.50 -8.88
N ASN A 773 47.17 -16.64 -8.19
CA ASN A 773 46.94 -16.70 -6.75
C ASN A 773 48.16 -16.17 -5.98
N THR A 774 47.94 -15.49 -4.85
CA THR A 774 48.99 -15.06 -3.91
C THR A 774 48.92 -15.90 -2.64
N THR A 775 50.06 -16.13 -2.01
CA THR A 775 50.22 -17.12 -0.93
C THR A 775 51.21 -16.62 0.10
N ASN A 776 50.94 -16.74 1.40
CA ASN A 776 52.01 -16.50 2.38
C ASN A 776 53.17 -17.52 2.24
N SER A 777 54.28 -17.28 2.94
CA SER A 777 55.46 -18.16 2.90
C SER A 777 55.10 -19.64 3.19
N PRO A 778 55.83 -20.63 2.65
CA PRO A 778 55.56 -22.04 2.90
C PRO A 778 55.45 -22.33 4.40
N VAL A 779 54.33 -22.94 4.80
CA VAL A 779 54.11 -23.37 6.17
C VAL A 779 54.94 -24.62 6.46
N THR A 780 55.55 -24.68 7.64
CA THR A 780 56.46 -25.78 8.07
C THR A 780 55.70 -27.06 8.48
N GLY A 781 54.64 -27.39 7.74
CA GLY A 781 53.69 -28.45 8.05
C GLY A 781 54.05 -29.82 7.47
N LEU A 782 53.06 -30.73 7.51
CA LEU A 782 53.22 -32.15 7.17
C LEU A 782 53.66 -32.43 5.73
N ALA A 783 53.39 -31.52 4.80
CA ALA A 783 53.83 -31.61 3.40
C ALA A 783 54.94 -30.60 3.06
N ALA A 784 54.80 -29.33 3.49
CA ALA A 784 55.70 -28.20 3.19
C ALA A 784 55.70 -27.71 1.71
N GLY A 785 54.60 -27.96 0.99
CA GLY A 785 54.31 -27.40 -0.34
C GLY A 785 53.19 -26.37 -0.30
N ALA A 786 53.20 -25.39 -1.21
CA ALA A 786 52.07 -24.49 -1.43
C ALA A 786 51.01 -25.12 -2.34
N PHE A 787 51.43 -25.99 -3.26
CA PHE A 787 50.57 -26.72 -4.17
C PHE A 787 50.72 -28.22 -3.97
N ASP A 788 49.61 -28.91 -3.75
CA ASP A 788 49.57 -30.34 -3.48
C ASP A 788 48.73 -31.09 -4.54
N VAL A 789 49.18 -32.31 -4.88
CA VAL A 789 48.67 -33.11 -6.00
C VAL A 789 48.72 -34.61 -5.69
N LEU A 790 47.56 -35.20 -5.38
CA LEU A 790 47.39 -36.65 -5.20
C LEU A 790 46.51 -37.24 -6.30
N SER A 791 47.09 -38.05 -7.19
CA SER A 791 46.32 -38.94 -8.07
C SER A 791 46.45 -40.39 -7.58
N LEU A 792 45.56 -40.82 -6.68
CA LEU A 792 45.53 -42.17 -6.11
C LEU A 792 44.74 -43.15 -6.99
N GLY A 793 45.35 -44.28 -7.32
CA GLY A 793 44.75 -45.36 -8.11
C GLY A 793 45.10 -45.27 -9.59
N ALA A 794 45.43 -46.41 -10.19
CA ALA A 794 46.02 -46.48 -11.54
C ALA A 794 45.12 -45.98 -12.68
N ASN A 795 43.80 -45.92 -12.45
CA ASN A 795 42.80 -45.42 -13.40
C ASN A 795 42.32 -43.99 -13.10
N SER A 796 42.81 -43.37 -12.01
CA SER A 796 42.54 -41.97 -11.68
C SER A 796 43.43 -41.01 -12.48
N GLN A 797 42.93 -39.80 -12.69
CA GLN A 797 43.60 -38.77 -13.47
C GLN A 797 43.47 -37.38 -12.85
N ILE A 798 44.57 -36.65 -12.86
CA ILE A 798 44.62 -35.20 -12.69
C ILE A 798 44.92 -34.53 -14.03
N ILE A 799 44.18 -33.47 -14.35
CA ILE A 799 44.35 -32.68 -15.58
C ILE A 799 44.73 -31.25 -15.21
N LEU A 800 45.95 -30.83 -15.51
CA LEU A 800 46.45 -29.48 -15.18
C LEU A 800 46.54 -28.61 -16.44
N GLN A 801 45.63 -27.66 -16.58
CA GLN A 801 45.58 -26.77 -17.75
C GLN A 801 46.77 -25.80 -17.76
N GLY A 802 47.47 -25.72 -18.89
CA GLY A 802 48.69 -24.92 -19.06
C GLY A 802 49.99 -25.66 -18.76
N THR A 803 49.95 -26.95 -18.38
CA THR A 803 51.15 -27.78 -18.25
C THR A 803 51.63 -28.35 -19.58
N THR A 804 52.90 -28.76 -19.63
CA THR A 804 53.32 -29.91 -20.44
C THR A 804 52.90 -31.20 -19.74
N ALA A 805 52.44 -32.21 -20.47
CA ALA A 805 52.03 -33.49 -19.87
C ALA A 805 53.20 -34.15 -19.11
N LEU A 806 52.92 -34.69 -17.91
CA LEU A 806 53.91 -35.34 -17.07
C LEU A 806 53.97 -36.85 -17.35
N SER A 807 55.04 -37.50 -16.92
CA SER A 807 55.23 -38.94 -17.11
C SER A 807 54.18 -39.77 -16.37
N ASN A 808 53.65 -40.78 -17.06
CA ASN A 808 52.70 -41.74 -16.49
C ASN A 808 53.42 -42.74 -15.56
N GLY A 809 52.73 -43.17 -14.51
CA GLY A 809 53.19 -44.18 -13.54
C GLY A 809 53.60 -43.59 -12.17
N PRO A 810 53.98 -44.46 -11.22
CA PRO A 810 54.48 -44.05 -9.92
C PRO A 810 55.91 -43.50 -10.05
N GLY A 811 56.08 -42.23 -9.72
CA GLY A 811 57.37 -41.54 -9.68
C GLY A 811 57.17 -40.07 -9.33
N ASP A 812 58.09 -39.52 -8.54
CA ASP A 812 58.02 -38.16 -8.00
C ASP A 812 58.02 -37.08 -9.11
N ARG A 813 56.92 -36.32 -9.19
CA ARG A 813 56.70 -35.21 -10.14
C ARG A 813 56.81 -33.82 -9.48
N THR A 814 57.17 -33.73 -8.19
CA THR A 814 57.35 -32.50 -7.37
C THR A 814 58.06 -31.36 -8.12
N THR A 815 59.17 -31.64 -8.81
CA THR A 815 59.93 -30.62 -9.56
C THR A 815 59.12 -30.03 -10.73
N ALA A 816 58.36 -30.87 -11.46
CA ALA A 816 57.58 -30.41 -12.61
C ALA A 816 56.31 -29.65 -12.16
N LEU A 817 55.69 -30.09 -11.06
CA LEU A 817 54.57 -29.38 -10.42
C LEU A 817 55.02 -28.02 -9.85
N THR A 818 56.24 -27.96 -9.29
CA THR A 818 56.86 -26.73 -8.81
C THR A 818 57.05 -25.73 -9.96
N ASN A 819 57.60 -26.19 -11.09
CA ASN A 819 57.71 -25.37 -12.29
C ASN A 819 56.33 -24.91 -12.82
N PHE A 820 55.31 -25.78 -12.81
CA PHE A 820 53.94 -25.40 -13.19
C PHE A 820 53.36 -24.30 -12.29
N TRP A 821 53.45 -24.46 -10.96
CA TRP A 821 52.94 -23.46 -10.01
C TRP A 821 53.62 -22.11 -10.22
N ASN A 822 54.95 -22.10 -10.30
CA ASN A 822 55.78 -20.91 -10.48
C ASN A 822 55.58 -20.25 -11.86
N SER A 823 55.13 -21.00 -12.88
CA SER A 823 54.80 -20.44 -14.20
C SER A 823 53.40 -19.81 -14.27
N ASN A 824 52.54 -20.05 -13.27
CA ASN A 824 51.13 -19.64 -13.31
C ASN A 824 50.71 -18.71 -12.16
N ASN A 825 51.46 -18.64 -11.06
CA ASN A 825 51.12 -17.83 -9.89
C ASN A 825 52.25 -16.83 -9.59
N SER A 826 51.90 -15.73 -8.90
CA SER A 826 52.77 -14.55 -8.74
C SER A 826 53.99 -14.78 -7.84
N GLU A 827 54.03 -15.89 -7.11
CA GLU A 827 55.01 -16.15 -6.06
C GLU A 827 55.64 -17.54 -6.18
N SER A 828 56.97 -17.57 -6.22
CA SER A 828 57.73 -18.83 -6.27
C SER A 828 57.54 -19.64 -4.99
N ARG A 829 57.11 -20.89 -5.12
CA ARG A 829 56.84 -21.83 -4.02
C ARG A 829 57.19 -23.26 -4.43
N THR A 830 57.30 -24.16 -3.46
CA THR A 830 57.36 -25.61 -3.64
C THR A 830 55.97 -26.17 -3.96
N ALA A 831 55.92 -27.19 -4.81
CA ALA A 831 54.74 -28.04 -5.03
C ALA A 831 55.11 -29.52 -4.87
N ILE A 832 54.14 -30.37 -4.53
CA ILE A 832 54.35 -31.76 -4.12
C ILE A 832 53.51 -32.73 -4.95
N ASP A 833 54.04 -33.94 -5.13
CA ASP A 833 53.36 -35.12 -5.65
C ASP A 833 53.32 -36.22 -4.57
N GLU A 834 52.12 -36.61 -4.12
CA GLU A 834 51.95 -37.69 -3.14
C GLU A 834 52.16 -39.11 -3.72
N GLN A 835 52.53 -39.23 -5.01
CA GLN A 835 52.95 -40.48 -5.66
C GLN A 835 51.90 -41.61 -5.69
N GLY A 836 50.61 -41.29 -5.61
CA GLY A 836 49.47 -42.25 -5.58
C GLY A 836 49.29 -43.20 -6.79
N GLY A 837 50.22 -43.21 -7.75
CA GLY A 837 50.28 -44.18 -8.85
C GLY A 837 49.35 -43.91 -10.05
N GLY A 838 48.49 -42.90 -9.98
CA GLY A 838 47.65 -42.45 -11.11
C GLY A 838 48.33 -41.42 -12.04
N THR A 839 47.55 -40.94 -13.01
CA THR A 839 48.06 -40.09 -14.12
C THR A 839 47.97 -38.60 -13.82
N ILE A 840 48.98 -37.81 -14.23
CA ILE A 840 48.94 -36.34 -14.24
C ILE A 840 49.23 -35.86 -15.66
N VAL A 841 48.26 -35.22 -16.31
CA VAL A 841 48.31 -34.87 -17.74
C VAL A 841 47.97 -33.40 -17.99
N SER A 842 48.35 -32.90 -19.17
CA SER A 842 47.88 -31.61 -19.66
C SER A 842 46.51 -31.75 -20.34
N GLY A 843 45.68 -30.70 -20.28
CA GLY A 843 44.36 -30.67 -20.89
C GLY A 843 43.60 -29.39 -20.55
N THR A 844 42.28 -29.44 -20.60
CA THR A 844 41.39 -28.28 -20.37
C THR A 844 40.39 -28.59 -19.26
N ALA A 845 40.31 -27.74 -18.24
CA ALA A 845 39.24 -27.78 -17.26
C ALA A 845 37.99 -27.09 -17.82
N LEU A 846 36.82 -27.67 -17.56
CA LEU A 846 35.54 -27.08 -17.98
C LEU A 846 35.23 -25.80 -17.17
N ILE A 847 34.49 -24.89 -17.80
CA ILE A 847 34.00 -23.64 -17.20
C ILE A 847 32.47 -23.77 -17.07
N PRO A 848 31.85 -23.37 -15.94
CA PRO A 848 30.42 -23.55 -15.72
C PRO A 848 29.59 -22.61 -16.60
N ASP A 849 28.69 -23.19 -17.36
CA ASP A 849 27.78 -22.55 -18.33
C ASP A 849 26.60 -21.79 -17.69
N ASN A 850 26.62 -21.53 -16.37
CA ASN A 850 25.56 -20.81 -15.67
C ASN A 850 25.62 -19.29 -16.00
N PRO A 851 24.58 -18.70 -16.62
CA PRO A 851 24.56 -17.28 -16.99
C PRO A 851 24.14 -16.34 -15.84
N SER A 852 23.66 -16.88 -14.72
CA SER A 852 22.79 -16.14 -13.77
C SER A 852 23.49 -15.11 -12.89
N ALA A 853 24.82 -15.04 -12.91
CA ALA A 853 25.59 -13.92 -12.39
C ALA A 853 26.81 -13.69 -13.28
N ALA A 854 26.98 -12.46 -13.75
CA ALA A 854 28.14 -12.07 -14.56
C ALA A 854 29.43 -12.20 -13.72
N LYS A 855 30.51 -12.67 -14.36
CA LYS A 855 31.84 -12.66 -13.75
C LYS A 855 32.20 -11.22 -13.36
N PHE A 856 32.68 -11.04 -12.13
CA PHE A 856 33.23 -9.76 -11.71
C PHE A 856 34.49 -9.51 -12.55
N ALA A 857 34.53 -8.41 -13.31
CA ALA A 857 35.74 -8.03 -14.02
C ALA A 857 36.79 -7.61 -12.98
N PRO A 858 38.06 -8.03 -13.10
CA PRO A 858 39.10 -7.57 -12.19
C PRO A 858 39.24 -6.05 -12.29
N THR A 859 39.34 -5.38 -11.14
CA THR A 859 39.69 -3.97 -11.08
C THR A 859 41.05 -3.80 -11.77
N PRO A 860 41.18 -2.92 -12.79
CA PRO A 860 42.43 -2.82 -13.54
C PRO A 860 43.58 -2.33 -12.63
N VAL A 861 44.71 -3.02 -12.71
CA VAL A 861 45.97 -2.53 -12.13
C VAL A 861 46.36 -1.26 -12.88
N ILE A 862 46.63 -0.18 -12.13
CA ILE A 862 47.18 1.05 -12.69
C ILE A 862 48.68 0.83 -12.84
N GLU A 863 49.15 0.58 -14.06
CA GLU A 863 50.59 0.55 -14.34
C GLU A 863 51.19 1.97 -14.25
N GLU A 864 52.39 2.04 -13.67
CA GLU A 864 53.12 3.28 -13.44
C GLU A 864 53.53 3.92 -14.77
N SER A 865 53.02 5.12 -15.05
CA SER A 865 53.15 5.74 -16.37
C SER A 865 54.55 6.32 -16.60
N ALA A 866 55.24 5.82 -17.63
CA ALA A 866 56.53 6.34 -18.08
C ALA A 866 56.44 7.81 -18.50
N SER A 867 57.51 8.56 -18.24
CA SER A 867 57.59 10.01 -18.50
C SER A 867 57.50 10.35 -19.99
N ILE A 868 56.75 11.41 -20.33
CA ILE A 868 56.69 11.97 -21.70
C ILE A 868 57.10 13.45 -21.67
N THR A 869 57.97 13.82 -22.61
CA THR A 869 58.65 15.12 -22.69
C THR A 869 58.15 15.95 -23.90
N GLU A 870 58.25 17.28 -23.81
CA GLU A 870 58.18 18.26 -24.91
C GLU A 870 56.89 18.42 -25.74
N ILE A 871 56.06 19.37 -25.29
CA ILE A 871 55.70 20.62 -26.00
C ILE A 871 56.04 20.71 -27.50
N GLN A 872 55.05 21.02 -28.36
CA GLN A 872 55.19 22.11 -29.34
C GLN A 872 53.87 22.69 -29.89
N ASN A 873 53.91 23.95 -30.32
CA ASN A 873 52.76 24.76 -30.77
C ASN A 873 52.72 24.95 -32.30
N LYS A 874 51.51 24.93 -32.89
CA LYS A 874 50.99 25.80 -33.99
C LYS A 874 49.53 25.39 -34.25
N ALA A 875 48.51 26.26 -34.36
CA ALA A 875 48.34 27.59 -34.98
C ALA A 875 47.99 27.54 -36.48
N GLU A 876 46.68 27.67 -36.73
CA GLU A 876 45.96 28.31 -37.85
C GLU A 876 46.16 27.87 -39.34
N ASP A 877 45.04 28.04 -40.07
CA ASP A 877 44.90 28.40 -41.49
C ASP A 877 45.40 27.50 -42.64
N THR A 878 44.76 27.47 -43.82
CA THR A 878 43.33 27.68 -44.16
C THR A 878 43.08 27.08 -45.55
N SER A 879 41.87 26.52 -45.74
CA SER A 879 41.25 26.32 -47.07
C SER A 879 42.00 25.34 -48.02
N THR A 880 41.47 24.95 -49.17
CA THR A 880 40.21 25.31 -49.84
C THR A 880 39.44 24.06 -50.28
N ALA A 881 38.12 24.08 -50.09
CA ALA A 881 37.05 23.78 -51.05
C ALA A 881 37.22 22.58 -52.05
N LYS A 882 36.16 21.80 -52.32
CA LYS A 882 34.86 22.32 -52.80
C LYS A 882 33.69 21.35 -52.58
N ASN A 883 32.56 21.95 -52.17
CA ASN A 883 31.19 21.70 -52.68
C ASN A 883 30.55 20.33 -52.37
N ASN A 884 29.25 20.18 -52.04
CA ASN A 884 28.09 21.09 -51.88
C ASN A 884 27.03 20.34 -51.00
N ASN A 885 26.11 20.94 -50.24
CA ASN A 885 25.88 22.36 -49.98
C ASN A 885 25.15 22.64 -48.65
N THR A 886 25.39 23.84 -48.11
CA THR A 886 24.51 24.71 -47.27
C THR A 886 23.47 24.12 -46.30
N ALA A 887 23.67 24.50 -45.04
CA ALA A 887 22.66 24.68 -44.00
C ALA A 887 21.54 25.70 -44.33
N LYS A 888 20.63 25.87 -43.34
CA LYS A 888 19.74 27.02 -43.09
C LYS A 888 18.46 27.13 -43.95
N ILE A 889 17.32 26.91 -43.30
CA ILE A 889 16.01 27.38 -43.78
C ILE A 889 15.90 28.89 -43.54
N THR A 890 15.43 29.59 -44.57
CA THR A 890 14.75 30.90 -44.49
C THR A 890 13.54 30.86 -45.46
N SER A 891 12.59 31.77 -45.30
CA SER A 891 11.26 31.74 -45.95
C SER A 891 11.23 32.07 -47.47
N GLY A 892 10.22 31.56 -48.22
CA GLY A 892 9.81 32.07 -49.55
C GLY A 892 8.89 31.18 -50.44
N GLU A 893 7.84 31.79 -51.05
CA GLU A 893 7.09 31.44 -52.32
C GLU A 893 5.79 30.55 -52.32
N THR A 894 4.98 30.55 -53.42
CA THR A 894 3.47 30.36 -53.44
C THR A 894 2.81 29.95 -54.82
N ILE A 895 1.61 29.29 -54.89
CA ILE A 895 0.82 28.86 -56.12
C ILE A 895 -0.76 28.84 -55.92
N THR A 896 -1.64 28.83 -56.98
CA THR A 896 -3.13 29.18 -57.03
C THR A 896 -4.09 28.26 -57.90
N VAL A 897 -5.43 28.14 -57.65
CA VAL A 897 -6.47 27.48 -58.55
C VAL A 897 -7.97 28.01 -58.46
N GLY A 898 -9.00 27.35 -59.08
CA GLY A 898 -10.36 27.90 -59.41
C GLY A 898 -11.64 26.97 -59.34
N PRO A 899 -12.84 27.38 -59.86
CA PRO A 899 -14.17 27.17 -59.21
C PRO A 899 -15.17 26.12 -59.79
N PHE A 900 -16.23 25.80 -59.00
CA PHE A 900 -17.47 25.08 -59.41
C PHE A 900 -18.71 25.42 -58.51
N THR A 901 -19.89 24.84 -58.77
CA THR A 901 -21.15 25.06 -58.00
C THR A 901 -21.96 23.76 -57.84
N LEU A 902 -22.70 23.59 -56.73
CA LEU A 902 -23.58 22.44 -56.46
C LEU A 902 -24.90 22.89 -55.77
N PRO A 903 -26.09 22.38 -56.18
CA PRO A 903 -27.37 22.82 -55.61
C PRO A 903 -27.66 22.37 -54.17
N ALA A 904 -28.67 22.98 -53.55
CA ALA A 904 -29.09 22.73 -52.18
C ALA A 904 -29.44 21.25 -51.91
N GLY A 905 -28.89 20.69 -50.82
CA GLY A 905 -29.25 19.37 -50.29
C GLY A 905 -28.21 18.25 -50.43
N LYS A 906 -26.97 18.53 -50.86
CA LYS A 906 -25.84 17.56 -50.97
C LYS A 906 -24.49 18.19 -50.62
N SER A 907 -23.47 17.36 -50.34
CA SER A 907 -22.10 17.77 -49.99
C SER A 907 -21.04 16.84 -50.61
N THR A 908 -19.84 17.35 -50.94
CA THR A 908 -18.62 16.60 -51.34
C THR A 908 -17.35 17.48 -51.16
N ILE A 909 -16.11 16.96 -51.34
CA ILE A 909 -14.84 17.62 -50.91
C ILE A 909 -13.66 17.43 -51.91
N ILE A 910 -13.05 18.52 -52.43
CA ILE A 910 -11.72 18.65 -53.13
C ILE A 910 -11.14 20.10 -52.87
N THR A 911 -9.88 20.45 -53.26
CA THR A 911 -8.98 21.49 -52.65
C THR A 911 -8.37 22.59 -53.59
N PHE A 912 -7.83 23.73 -53.04
CA PHE A 912 -6.65 24.59 -53.46
C PHE A 912 -6.78 26.13 -53.88
N SER A 913 -6.13 27.04 -53.12
CA SER A 913 -5.39 28.37 -53.34
C SER A 913 -5.80 29.61 -54.24
N ALA A 914 -5.25 30.85 -54.00
CA ALA A 914 -5.77 32.19 -54.50
C ALA A 914 -4.78 33.45 -54.66
N THR A 915 -5.06 34.51 -55.50
CA THR A 915 -4.40 35.90 -55.55
C THR A 915 -5.24 37.10 -56.19
N VAL A 916 -4.87 38.42 -56.05
CA VAL A 916 -5.52 39.78 -56.36
C VAL A 916 -6.34 40.06 -57.66
N ASN A 917 -6.93 41.24 -57.99
CA ASN A 917 -6.88 42.69 -57.62
C ASN A 917 -8.29 43.25 -57.22
N ALA A 918 -8.56 44.24 -56.34
CA ALA A 918 -7.94 45.51 -55.89
C ALA A 918 -8.39 46.79 -56.65
N ALA A 919 -9.20 47.64 -55.99
CA ALA A 919 -9.68 48.95 -56.46
C ALA A 919 -10.24 49.77 -55.25
N ASN A 920 -9.98 51.07 -55.02
CA ASN A 920 -9.13 52.02 -55.74
C ASN A 920 -8.51 53.07 -54.78
N SER A 921 -7.24 52.92 -54.40
CA SER A 921 -6.27 54.02 -54.19
C SER A 921 -4.89 53.50 -53.79
N LEU A 922 -4.23 52.76 -54.69
CA LEU A 922 -2.81 52.41 -54.54
C LEU A 922 -1.97 53.51 -55.20
N PRO A 923 -1.20 54.25 -54.39
CA PRO A 923 0.26 54.19 -54.53
C PRO A 923 0.96 54.07 -53.16
N VAL A 924 1.97 53.22 -52.97
CA VAL A 924 2.73 52.39 -53.92
C VAL A 924 2.92 50.99 -53.34
N ASN A 925 2.68 49.93 -54.15
CA ASN A 925 2.97 48.51 -53.87
C ASN A 925 2.01 47.80 -52.85
N THR A 926 0.69 47.69 -53.07
CA THR A 926 -0.06 46.66 -53.87
C THR A 926 -0.43 45.36 -53.08
N CYS A 927 -1.65 44.79 -53.25
CA CYS A 927 -2.37 44.00 -52.19
C CYS A 927 -2.92 42.58 -52.56
N ALA A 928 -3.39 41.84 -51.51
CA ALA A 928 -4.36 40.69 -51.33
C ALA A 928 -4.36 39.39 -52.22
N VAL A 929 -5.09 38.30 -51.86
CA VAL A 929 -6.58 38.08 -51.97
C VAL A 929 -7.21 37.22 -50.87
N THR A 930 -8.48 36.85 -51.07
CA THR A 930 -9.23 35.75 -50.44
C THR A 930 -9.83 34.81 -51.49
N ASN A 931 -9.88 33.48 -51.32
CA ASN A 931 -10.90 32.87 -50.46
C ASN A 931 -10.53 31.45 -50.00
N GLN A 932 -10.04 31.33 -48.75
CA GLN A 932 -9.81 30.07 -47.99
C GLN A 932 -8.82 29.06 -48.66
N ALA A 933 -8.23 28.09 -47.97
CA ALA A 933 -8.12 27.86 -46.53
C ALA A 933 -7.16 28.91 -45.89
N SER A 934 -7.14 29.23 -44.59
CA SER A 934 -7.89 28.77 -43.41
C SER A 934 -8.08 27.25 -43.26
N VAL A 935 -7.04 26.42 -43.01
CA VAL A 935 -5.64 26.69 -42.64
C VAL A 935 -4.86 27.59 -43.60
N SER A 936 -4.50 28.77 -43.09
CA SER A 936 -3.27 29.52 -43.39
C SER A 936 -3.01 30.60 -42.32
N GLY A 937 -3.22 30.37 -41.02
CA GLY A 937 -3.46 29.09 -40.32
C GLY A 937 -3.69 29.25 -38.82
N THR A 938 -4.95 29.47 -38.42
CA THR A 938 -5.40 29.52 -37.02
C THR A 938 -5.39 28.13 -36.38
N ASN A 939 -4.18 27.63 -36.12
CA ASN A 939 -3.79 26.55 -35.19
C ASN A 939 -2.26 26.36 -35.37
N PHE A 940 -1.37 27.07 -34.65
CA PHE A 940 -1.63 27.93 -33.49
C PHE A 940 -0.59 29.07 -33.37
N THR A 941 -1.09 30.30 -33.16
CA THR A 941 -0.38 31.37 -32.44
C THR A 941 -1.42 32.25 -31.73
N THR A 942 -1.47 32.39 -30.40
CA THR A 942 -0.86 31.59 -29.32
C THR A 942 -1.66 31.83 -28.03
N VAL A 943 -1.36 31.09 -26.95
CA VAL A 943 -1.75 31.26 -25.52
C VAL A 943 -2.70 30.19 -24.96
N ASN A 944 -2.13 29.43 -24.01
CA ASN A 944 -2.72 28.66 -22.91
C ASN A 944 -3.88 27.69 -23.16
N SER A 945 -3.51 26.43 -23.40
CA SER A 945 -4.25 25.26 -22.90
C SER A 945 -3.27 24.31 -22.19
N ASN A 946 -3.54 23.99 -20.92
CA ASN A 946 -2.66 23.16 -20.07
C ASN A 946 -2.81 21.65 -20.36
N VAL A 947 -1.75 20.88 -20.09
CA VAL A 947 -1.73 19.71 -19.15
C VAL A 947 -0.29 19.13 -19.03
N THR A 948 -0.03 18.44 -17.91
CA THR A 948 1.24 17.85 -17.46
C THR A 948 1.58 16.51 -18.18
N THR A 949 2.71 15.78 -18.01
CA THR A 949 3.65 15.58 -16.87
C THR A 949 5.10 15.18 -17.27
N THR A 950 6.00 15.22 -16.28
CA THR A 950 7.19 14.33 -16.05
C THR A 950 8.42 14.31 -16.99
N SER A 951 9.56 14.68 -16.38
CA SER A 951 10.86 13.98 -16.39
C SER A 951 11.69 13.79 -17.68
N ILE A 952 12.84 14.48 -17.73
CA ILE A 952 14.21 13.90 -17.77
C ILE A 952 15.24 15.01 -17.50
N LYS A 953 16.30 14.73 -16.72
CA LYS A 953 17.49 15.60 -16.58
C LYS A 953 18.74 14.82 -17.01
N PRO A 954 19.41 15.19 -18.12
CA PRO A 954 20.74 14.70 -18.46
C PRO A 954 21.84 15.75 -18.20
N ALA A 955 23.07 15.24 -18.05
CA ALA A 955 24.34 15.88 -18.41
C ALA A 955 24.73 17.27 -17.84
N ASN A 956 25.81 17.23 -17.03
CA ASN A 956 26.94 18.18 -16.96
C ASN A 956 27.06 19.13 -15.76
N ALA A 957 27.74 18.63 -14.73
CA ALA A 957 28.75 19.36 -13.94
C ALA A 957 29.79 18.33 -13.46
N THR A 958 31.08 18.53 -13.77
CA THR A 958 32.16 17.54 -13.51
C THR A 958 32.92 17.84 -12.23
N PHE A 959 33.43 16.77 -11.59
CA PHE A 959 34.33 16.84 -10.43
C PHE A 959 35.75 17.24 -10.83
N THR A 960 36.48 17.84 -9.89
CA THR A 960 37.94 17.93 -9.90
C THR A 960 38.47 17.53 -8.52
N ASN A 961 39.18 16.40 -8.44
CA ASN A 961 40.00 16.05 -7.28
C ASN A 961 41.37 16.70 -7.41
N THR A 962 41.91 17.28 -6.33
CA THR A 962 43.35 17.52 -6.17
C THR A 962 43.74 17.25 -4.71
N THR A 963 44.29 16.08 -4.45
CA THR A 963 45.07 15.81 -3.24
C THR A 963 46.53 16.03 -3.61
N GLU A 964 47.16 17.09 -3.12
CA GLU A 964 48.59 17.34 -3.32
C GLU A 964 49.40 16.91 -2.10
N ASN A 965 50.63 16.43 -2.35
CA ASN A 965 51.47 15.74 -1.37
C ASN A 965 52.76 16.54 -1.15
N ILE A 966 53.09 16.88 0.09
CA ILE A 966 54.28 17.66 0.46
C ILE A 966 55.05 16.88 1.55
N PRO A 967 56.41 16.78 1.48
CA PRO A 967 57.10 15.59 1.94
C PRO A 967 57.61 15.62 3.38
N CYS A 968 58.10 14.46 3.84
CA CYS A 968 58.75 14.26 5.13
C CYS A 968 59.91 15.24 5.39
N LEU A 969 59.89 15.92 6.54
CA LEU A 969 61.01 16.68 7.07
C LEU A 969 61.16 16.50 8.58
N GLY A 970 62.41 16.28 9.02
CA GLY A 970 62.94 16.83 10.27
C GLY A 970 62.49 16.19 11.60
N THR A 971 63.41 15.48 12.24
CA THR A 971 63.35 15.22 13.69
C THR A 971 63.51 16.53 14.48
N ALA A 972 62.46 17.02 15.14
CA ALA A 972 62.55 18.10 16.14
C ALA A 972 61.47 17.95 17.21
N THR A 973 61.86 18.08 18.48
CA THR A 973 60.93 18.11 19.63
C THR A 973 60.36 19.50 19.83
N VAL A 974 59.05 19.58 20.09
CA VAL A 974 58.39 20.80 20.59
C VAL A 974 57.59 20.44 21.85
N SER A 975 57.92 21.10 22.96
CA SER A 975 57.24 20.94 24.25
C SER A 975 56.36 22.16 24.54
N LEU A 976 55.14 21.94 25.01
CA LEU A 976 54.28 23.00 25.55
C LEU A 976 53.84 22.65 26.97
N ASN A 977 54.14 23.55 27.90
CA ASN A 977 53.79 23.40 29.32
C ASN A 977 52.37 23.92 29.57
N ALA A 978 51.56 23.14 30.29
CA ALA A 978 50.36 23.62 30.96
C ALA A 978 50.20 22.87 32.30
N THR A 979 50.08 23.60 33.40
CA THR A 979 49.95 23.04 34.75
C THR A 979 48.52 23.23 35.26
N CYS A 980 47.91 22.19 35.81
CA CYS A 980 46.58 22.26 36.44
C CYS A 980 46.59 21.70 37.88
N PRO A 981 45.59 22.06 38.72
CA PRO A 981 45.77 22.05 40.18
C PRO A 981 45.50 20.71 40.88
N LEU A 982 45.97 20.62 42.12
CA LEU A 982 45.72 19.51 43.05
C LEU A 982 44.27 19.48 43.55
N GLY A 983 43.70 18.27 43.64
CA GLY A 983 42.66 17.97 44.64
C GLY A 983 41.40 17.25 44.14
N THR A 984 41.42 15.92 44.09
CA THR A 984 40.26 15.05 44.40
C THR A 984 40.71 13.59 44.52
N THR A 985 40.19 12.85 45.51
CA THR A 985 40.56 11.46 45.80
C THR A 985 39.36 10.52 45.61
N PRO A 986 39.45 9.45 44.80
CA PRO A 986 38.35 8.51 44.62
C PRO A 986 38.28 7.47 45.75
N THR A 987 37.06 7.15 46.19
CA THR A 987 36.75 6.02 47.07
C THR A 987 36.29 4.80 46.27
N TRP A 988 36.55 3.59 46.80
CA TRP A 988 36.26 2.33 46.13
C TRP A 988 35.06 1.60 46.74
N TYR A 989 34.23 0.99 45.90
CA TYR A 989 33.22 0.00 46.30
C TYR A 989 33.67 -1.39 45.87
N THR A 990 33.48 -2.38 46.73
CA THR A 990 33.91 -3.76 46.51
C THR A 990 32.73 -4.72 46.42
N SER A 991 32.78 -5.61 45.43
CA SER A 991 31.93 -6.81 45.20
C SER A 991 30.51 -6.61 44.63
N ILE A 992 30.25 -7.35 43.55
CA ILE A 992 29.00 -8.06 43.26
C ILE A 992 29.42 -9.51 42.94
N THR A 993 28.61 -10.50 43.32
CA THR A 993 29.02 -11.91 43.41
C THR A 993 28.50 -12.77 42.27
N GLY A 994 29.38 -13.58 41.64
CA GLY A 994 28.97 -14.78 40.89
C GLY A 994 29.85 -15.15 39.67
N GLY A 995 30.55 -16.29 39.73
CA GLY A 995 31.11 -16.96 38.55
C GLY A 995 32.65 -16.98 38.42
N THR A 996 33.27 -18.00 39.01
CA THR A 996 34.64 -18.50 38.79
C THR A 996 35.03 -18.67 37.31
N SER A 997 36.31 -18.58 36.88
CA SER A 997 37.58 -18.20 37.53
C SER A 997 38.74 -18.28 36.52
N PHE A 998 39.74 -17.39 36.60
CA PHE A 998 41.09 -17.61 36.02
C PHE A 998 42.19 -17.15 36.99
N ALA A 999 43.40 -17.66 36.80
CA ALA A 999 44.44 -17.71 37.85
C ALA A 999 45.34 -16.46 37.94
N THR A 1000 45.98 -16.30 39.11
CA THR A 1000 46.93 -15.22 39.43
C THR A 1000 48.37 -15.55 39.02
N GLY A 1001 49.09 -14.61 38.41
CA GLY A 1001 50.54 -14.74 38.19
C GLY A 1001 51.22 -13.49 37.63
N ALA A 1002 52.24 -13.00 38.35
CA ALA A 1002 53.16 -11.90 38.00
C ALA A 1002 52.56 -10.50 37.78
N SER A 1003 53.29 -9.47 38.25
CA SER A 1003 52.90 -8.06 38.22
C SER A 1003 53.78 -7.23 37.30
N VAL A 1004 53.20 -6.23 36.63
CA VAL A 1004 53.92 -5.17 35.93
C VAL A 1004 53.52 -3.82 36.53
N THR A 1005 54.49 -3.00 36.91
CA THR A 1005 54.26 -1.69 37.53
C THR A 1005 54.08 -0.61 36.47
N ALA A 1006 53.03 0.20 36.58
CA ALA A 1006 52.79 1.35 35.72
C ALA A 1006 52.97 2.66 36.49
N THR A 1007 53.75 3.60 35.93
CA THR A 1007 53.88 4.96 36.49
C THR A 1007 52.83 5.86 35.82
N PRO A 1008 51.97 6.57 36.58
CA PRO A 1008 50.91 7.38 35.99
C PRO A 1008 51.45 8.68 35.39
N THR A 1009 50.95 9.04 34.20
CA THR A 1009 51.05 10.38 33.61
C THR A 1009 49.64 10.97 33.47
N ALA A 1010 49.51 12.27 33.18
CA ALA A 1010 48.35 13.09 33.56
C ALA A 1010 46.99 12.83 32.84
N ASN A 1011 46.85 11.73 32.11
CA ASN A 1011 45.55 11.19 31.67
C ASN A 1011 45.33 9.83 32.34
N ASN A 1012 44.14 9.57 32.89
CA ASN A 1012 43.84 8.33 33.62
C ASN A 1012 43.83 7.09 32.70
N THR A 1013 45.01 6.53 32.43
CA THR A 1013 45.19 5.32 31.63
C THR A 1013 46.38 4.52 32.17
N THR A 1014 46.09 3.53 33.01
CA THR A 1014 47.08 2.58 33.52
C THR A 1014 47.45 1.59 32.42
N TYR A 1015 48.69 1.62 31.95
CA TYR A 1015 49.20 0.63 30.98
C TYR A 1015 49.51 -0.69 31.68
N CYS A 1016 48.66 -1.70 31.48
CA CYS A 1016 48.97 -3.09 31.81
C CYS A 1016 49.46 -3.83 30.56
N VAL A 1017 50.75 -4.20 30.53
CA VAL A 1017 51.30 -5.05 29.48
C VAL A 1017 51.06 -6.51 29.84
N ALA A 1018 50.30 -7.22 29.01
CA ALA A 1018 50.14 -8.67 29.09
C ALA A 1018 50.61 -9.31 27.78
N CYS A 1019 51.76 -9.98 27.82
CA CYS A 1019 52.20 -10.85 26.73
C CYS A 1019 51.68 -12.26 26.99
N GLU A 1020 50.70 -12.73 26.20
CA GLU A 1020 50.52 -14.16 26.01
C GLU A 1020 51.67 -14.67 25.12
N ALA A 1021 52.45 -15.63 25.63
CA ALA A 1021 53.74 -16.01 25.07
C ALA A 1021 53.61 -16.93 23.84
N ALA A 1022 53.10 -16.41 22.72
CA ALA A 1022 52.92 -17.16 21.47
C ALA A 1022 53.16 -16.38 20.15
N TYR A 1023 53.29 -15.04 20.15
CA TYR A 1023 53.42 -14.25 18.92
C TYR A 1023 54.51 -13.15 19.00
N CYS A 1024 55.72 -13.48 18.55
CA CYS A 1024 56.82 -12.53 18.32
C CYS A 1024 57.61 -12.88 17.03
N ALA A 1025 56.92 -13.00 15.89
CA ALA A 1025 57.55 -13.30 14.59
C ALA A 1025 56.67 -12.93 13.36
N SER A 1026 56.19 -11.69 13.28
CA SER A 1026 55.61 -11.15 12.03
C SER A 1026 55.55 -9.62 12.03
N ASP A 1027 56.08 -8.99 10.96
CA ASP A 1027 56.12 -7.53 10.79
C ASP A 1027 54.77 -6.96 10.30
N ILE A 1028 53.67 -7.37 10.93
CA ILE A 1028 52.32 -6.85 10.68
C ILE A 1028 51.77 -6.29 11.98
N LEU A 1029 51.87 -4.96 12.13
CA LEU A 1029 51.23 -4.21 13.21
C LEU A 1029 49.70 -4.23 13.00
N LEU A 1030 49.04 -5.28 13.49
CA LEU A 1030 47.58 -5.34 13.54
C LEU A 1030 47.08 -4.36 14.61
N VAL A 1031 46.81 -3.11 14.21
CA VAL A 1031 46.10 -2.13 15.04
C VAL A 1031 44.64 -2.55 15.18
N LYS A 1032 44.41 -3.57 16.02
CA LYS A 1032 43.07 -4.03 16.38
C LYS A 1032 42.52 -3.14 17.49
N THR A 1033 41.78 -2.10 17.10
CA THR A 1033 40.98 -1.30 18.03
C THR A 1033 39.90 -2.18 18.67
N VAL A 1034 40.17 -2.72 19.87
CA VAL A 1034 39.17 -3.44 20.66
C VAL A 1034 38.44 -2.43 21.55
N THR A 1035 37.38 -1.82 21.02
CA THR A 1035 36.37 -1.13 21.83
C THR A 1035 35.66 -2.17 22.70
N GLY A 1036 36.09 -2.27 23.96
CA GLY A 1036 35.80 -3.40 24.85
C GLY A 1036 35.05 -3.08 26.15
N THR A 1037 34.74 -1.81 26.43
CA THR A 1037 33.51 -1.47 27.16
C THR A 1037 32.41 -1.21 26.13
N PRO A 1038 31.16 -1.65 26.38
CA PRO A 1038 30.12 -1.61 25.36
C PRO A 1038 29.84 -0.17 24.94
N SER A 1039 30.02 0.13 23.65
CA SER A 1039 29.56 1.38 23.07
C SER A 1039 28.05 1.35 22.95
N THR A 1040 27.35 1.74 24.01
CA THR A 1040 25.95 2.12 23.94
C THR A 1040 25.83 3.30 22.99
N SER A 1041 25.41 3.03 21.74
CA SER A 1041 25.12 4.03 20.74
C SER A 1041 23.62 4.28 20.71
N SER A 1042 23.16 5.31 21.41
CA SER A 1042 21.75 5.72 21.43
C SER A 1042 21.58 7.00 20.60
N SER A 1043 20.86 6.91 19.48
CA SER A 1043 20.49 8.07 18.69
C SER A 1043 19.15 8.63 19.15
N GLN A 1044 19.10 9.94 19.41
CA GLN A 1044 17.88 10.71 19.55
C GLN A 1044 17.74 11.62 18.33
N THR A 1045 16.53 11.69 17.77
CA THR A 1045 16.18 12.73 16.78
C THR A 1045 15.31 13.74 17.49
N VAL A 1046 15.71 15.00 17.45
CA VAL A 1046 15.03 16.12 18.11
C VAL A 1046 14.81 17.22 17.10
N SER A 1047 13.62 17.80 17.13
CA SER A 1047 13.35 19.09 16.52
C SER A 1047 13.19 20.10 17.66
N ALA A 1048 13.75 21.30 17.51
CA ALA A 1048 13.54 22.40 18.46
C ALA A 1048 13.51 23.76 17.76
N CYS A 1049 12.89 24.75 18.42
CA CYS A 1049 12.81 26.12 17.93
C CYS A 1049 13.97 27.00 18.42
N ASP A 1050 14.64 27.68 17.49
CA ASP A 1050 15.83 28.55 17.59
C ASP A 1050 17.08 27.94 18.21
N ASN A 1051 16.93 27.17 19.29
CA ASN A 1051 18.03 26.50 19.95
C ASN A 1051 17.58 25.24 20.72
N TYR A 1052 18.54 24.34 20.96
CA TYR A 1052 18.37 23.17 21.80
C TYR A 1052 19.55 23.01 22.74
N PHE A 1053 19.31 23.10 24.05
CA PHE A 1053 20.28 22.70 25.06
C PHE A 1053 20.30 21.17 25.18
N TRP A 1054 21.42 20.55 24.80
CA TRP A 1054 21.59 19.11 24.93
C TRP A 1054 22.29 18.76 26.24
N SER A 1055 21.55 18.15 27.17
CA SER A 1055 22.04 17.78 28.50
C SER A 1055 23.26 16.85 28.46
N GLU A 1056 23.35 15.97 27.45
CA GLU A 1056 24.42 14.98 27.33
C GLU A 1056 25.82 15.60 27.19
N ASN A 1057 25.93 16.85 26.71
CA ASN A 1057 27.20 17.58 26.61
C ASN A 1057 27.14 19.03 27.10
N SER A 1058 26.06 19.42 27.78
CA SER A 1058 25.78 20.77 28.26
C SER A 1058 25.94 21.90 27.21
N THR A 1059 25.74 21.60 25.92
CA THR A 1059 25.91 22.57 24.82
C THR A 1059 24.55 23.01 24.27
N THR A 1060 24.38 24.32 24.07
CA THR A 1060 23.23 24.89 23.35
C THR A 1060 23.55 24.97 21.86
N TYR A 1061 22.81 24.24 21.05
CA TYR A 1061 22.92 24.25 19.59
C TYR A 1061 21.91 25.21 18.98
N THR A 1062 22.37 26.08 18.08
CA THR A 1062 21.55 27.07 17.35
C THR A 1062 21.50 26.78 15.84
N THR A 1063 21.78 25.55 15.42
CA THR A 1063 21.83 25.15 14.00
C THR A 1063 21.50 23.67 13.84
N SER A 1064 20.77 23.32 12.77
CA SER A 1064 20.48 21.93 12.40
C SER A 1064 21.74 21.15 12.05
N GLY A 1065 21.80 19.88 12.45
CA GLY A 1065 22.92 18.98 12.16
C GLY A 1065 22.86 17.67 12.94
N THR A 1066 23.67 16.69 12.52
CA THR A 1066 23.96 15.51 13.34
C THR A 1066 25.14 15.84 14.24
N TYR A 1067 24.89 15.89 15.54
CA TYR A 1067 25.88 16.12 16.59
C TYR A 1067 26.10 14.84 17.38
N THR A 1068 27.34 14.59 17.78
CA THR A 1068 27.71 13.44 18.61
C THR A 1068 28.39 13.92 19.88
N ASN A 1069 28.07 13.29 21.01
CA ASN A 1069 28.91 13.37 22.20
C ASN A 1069 29.36 11.96 22.59
N THR A 1070 30.66 11.81 22.82
CA THR A 1070 31.29 10.54 23.15
C THR A 1070 32.05 10.71 24.46
N VAL A 1071 31.53 10.09 25.53
CA VAL A 1071 32.12 10.15 26.87
C VAL A 1071 32.58 8.74 27.23
N GLY A 1072 33.89 8.50 27.10
CA GLY A 1072 34.44 7.14 27.11
C GLY A 1072 34.04 6.39 25.83
N CYS A 1073 33.28 5.29 25.97
CA CYS A 1073 32.81 4.49 24.83
C CYS A 1073 31.32 4.69 24.50
N ASP A 1074 30.52 5.27 25.39
CA ASP A 1074 29.12 5.60 25.07
C ASP A 1074 29.12 6.79 24.08
N THR A 1075 28.36 6.65 22.99
CA THR A 1075 28.22 7.69 21.97
C THR A 1075 26.76 8.03 21.78
N LYS A 1076 26.38 9.20 22.32
CA LYS A 1076 25.07 9.80 22.06
C LYS A 1076 25.11 10.46 20.69
N THR A 1077 24.09 10.21 19.86
CA THR A 1077 23.94 10.87 18.56
C THR A 1077 22.64 11.67 18.55
N LEU A 1078 22.76 12.98 18.49
CA LEU A 1078 21.66 13.92 18.34
C LEU A 1078 21.52 14.30 16.86
N ASN A 1079 20.47 13.80 16.21
CA ASN A 1079 20.02 14.37 14.94
C ASN A 1079 19.11 15.55 15.27
N LEU A 1080 19.64 16.77 15.19
CA LEU A 1080 18.93 17.99 15.54
C LEU A 1080 18.45 18.72 14.30
N THR A 1081 17.15 19.02 14.26
CA THR A 1081 16.60 20.08 13.41
C THR A 1081 16.34 21.30 14.28
N ILE A 1082 17.04 22.40 14.01
CA ILE A 1082 16.64 23.73 14.50
C ILE A 1082 15.78 24.38 13.42
N ASN A 1083 14.52 24.61 13.75
CA ASN A 1083 13.67 25.54 13.02
C ASN A 1083 13.88 26.93 13.62
N TYR A 1084 13.87 27.98 12.81
CA TYR A 1084 14.10 29.35 13.30
C TYR A 1084 12.78 30.11 13.41
N SER A 1085 12.51 30.70 14.57
CA SER A 1085 11.34 31.59 14.77
C SER A 1085 11.41 32.80 13.85
N SER A 1086 12.62 33.30 13.58
CA SER A 1086 12.90 34.39 12.66
C SER A 1086 12.60 34.08 11.19
N ALA A 1087 12.37 32.81 10.83
CA ALA A 1087 11.91 32.40 9.51
C ALA A 1087 10.37 32.32 9.40
N ILE A 1088 9.64 32.44 10.51
CA ILE A 1088 8.17 32.50 10.52
C ILE A 1088 7.72 33.93 10.26
N ASN A 1089 6.96 34.13 9.19
CA ASN A 1089 6.40 35.44 8.86
C ASN A 1089 5.22 35.78 9.79
N THR A 1090 5.48 36.59 10.81
CA THR A 1090 4.50 37.08 11.78
C THR A 1090 3.56 38.17 11.24
N ALA A 1091 3.71 38.60 9.98
CA ALA A 1091 2.83 39.61 9.40
C ALA A 1091 1.42 39.06 9.21
N VAL A 1092 0.44 39.80 9.73
CA VAL A 1092 -0.99 39.57 9.53
C VAL A 1092 -1.52 40.65 8.59
N THR A 1093 -2.10 40.27 7.46
CA THR A 1093 -2.81 41.19 6.58
C THR A 1093 -4.24 41.37 7.07
N LYS A 1094 -4.68 42.62 7.19
CA LYS A 1094 -6.07 43.00 7.48
C LYS A 1094 -6.77 43.35 6.17
N ASN A 1095 -7.90 42.71 5.89
CA ASN A 1095 -8.81 43.07 4.81
C ASN A 1095 -10.22 43.24 5.40
N SER A 1096 -10.62 44.50 5.61
CA SER A 1096 -11.83 44.88 6.36
C SER A 1096 -11.82 44.29 7.79
N ASP A 1097 -12.65 43.28 8.11
CA ASP A 1097 -12.67 42.53 9.38
C ASP A 1097 -11.94 41.18 9.35
N ILE A 1098 -11.49 40.72 8.18
CA ILE A 1098 -10.73 39.49 8.03
C ILE A 1098 -9.25 39.76 8.28
N LEU A 1099 -8.68 39.02 9.23
CA LEU A 1099 -7.25 38.96 9.52
C LEU A 1099 -6.69 37.66 8.93
N THR A 1100 -5.57 37.74 8.21
CA THR A 1100 -4.93 36.57 7.60
C THR A 1100 -3.45 36.51 7.96
N ALA A 1101 -3.01 35.40 8.55
CA ALA A 1101 -1.60 35.10 8.77
C ALA A 1101 -0.90 34.86 7.41
N THR A 1102 0.16 35.61 7.11
CA THR A 1102 0.81 35.54 5.78
C THR A 1102 1.82 34.39 5.65
N GLN A 1103 2.22 33.75 6.76
CA GLN A 1103 2.96 32.49 6.73
C GLN A 1103 2.15 31.41 5.99
N SER A 1104 2.81 30.57 5.20
CA SER A 1104 2.20 29.40 4.56
C SER A 1104 2.72 28.10 5.19
N GLY A 1105 1.91 27.04 5.15
CA GLY A 1105 2.27 25.70 5.67
C GLY A 1105 2.33 25.56 7.20
N ALA A 1106 1.97 26.60 7.96
CA ALA A 1106 1.85 26.57 9.41
C ALA A 1106 0.46 26.13 9.88
N THR A 1107 0.33 25.82 11.17
CA THR A 1107 -0.93 25.84 11.92
C THR A 1107 -1.07 27.16 12.70
N TYR A 1108 -2.28 27.47 13.14
CA TYR A 1108 -2.62 28.77 13.72
C TYR A 1108 -3.49 28.59 14.97
N GLN A 1109 -3.44 29.56 15.87
CA GLN A 1109 -4.45 29.75 16.91
C GLN A 1109 -4.65 31.25 17.16
N TRP A 1110 -5.88 31.73 16.98
CA TRP A 1110 -6.21 33.16 17.16
C TRP A 1110 -6.54 33.51 18.60
N TYR A 1111 -6.24 34.77 18.95
CA TYR A 1111 -6.46 35.36 20.27
C TYR A 1111 -6.98 36.79 20.11
N GLN A 1112 -7.90 37.22 20.98
CA GLN A 1112 -8.15 38.64 21.22
C GLN A 1112 -7.09 39.16 22.20
N CYS A 1113 -6.48 40.30 21.91
CA CYS A 1113 -5.41 40.84 22.72
C CYS A 1113 -5.92 41.30 24.11
N PRO A 1114 -5.12 41.16 25.18
CA PRO A 1114 -3.72 40.74 25.15
C PRO A 1114 -3.47 39.23 24.97
N ASN A 1115 -4.34 38.35 25.51
CA ASN A 1115 -4.12 36.88 25.56
C ASN A 1115 -5.42 36.02 25.62
N THR A 1116 -6.58 36.56 25.23
CA THR A 1116 -7.86 35.82 25.32
C THR A 1116 -7.98 34.81 24.17
N LEU A 1117 -7.94 33.52 24.48
CA LEU A 1117 -8.02 32.42 23.50
C LEU A 1117 -9.36 32.39 22.75
N LEU A 1118 -9.32 32.34 21.41
CA LEU A 1118 -10.50 32.15 20.57
C LEU A 1118 -10.65 30.66 20.22
N SER A 1119 -11.35 29.93 21.10
CA SER A 1119 -11.45 28.46 21.04
C SER A 1119 -12.01 27.96 19.71
N GLY A 1120 -11.21 27.17 18.99
CA GLY A 1120 -11.57 26.60 17.68
C GLY A 1120 -11.11 27.40 16.46
N GLU A 1121 -10.66 28.65 16.65
CA GLU A 1121 -10.17 29.50 15.56
C GLU A 1121 -8.71 29.18 15.21
N THR A 1122 -8.53 28.13 14.40
CA THR A 1122 -7.21 27.59 14.01
C THR A 1122 -6.89 27.71 12.52
N ASN A 1123 -7.74 28.42 11.76
CA ASN A 1123 -7.55 28.69 10.33
C ASN A 1123 -6.50 29.79 10.08
N GLN A 1124 -5.90 29.79 8.89
CA GLN A 1124 -4.95 30.83 8.46
C GLN A 1124 -5.58 32.23 8.41
N SER A 1125 -6.89 32.30 8.17
CA SER A 1125 -7.69 33.52 8.22
C SER A 1125 -8.75 33.41 9.32
N TYR A 1126 -8.98 34.52 10.03
CA TYR A 1126 -10.00 34.69 11.05
C TYR A 1126 -10.81 35.97 10.77
N THR A 1127 -12.14 35.87 10.81
CA THR A 1127 -13.04 37.03 10.71
C THR A 1127 -13.36 37.52 12.12
N ALA A 1128 -12.97 38.76 12.44
CA ALA A 1128 -13.22 39.33 13.75
C ALA A 1128 -14.73 39.55 13.97
N LEU A 1129 -15.25 39.04 15.09
CA LEU A 1129 -16.68 39.16 15.45
C LEU A 1129 -16.97 40.39 16.33
N ALA A 1130 -15.95 41.17 16.68
CA ALA A 1130 -16.06 42.41 17.45
C ALA A 1130 -14.98 43.42 17.05
N ILE A 1131 -15.20 44.70 17.36
CA ILE A 1131 -14.14 45.72 17.33
C ILE A 1131 -13.16 45.43 18.47
N GLY A 1132 -11.86 45.41 18.17
CA GLY A 1132 -10.81 45.12 19.14
C GLY A 1132 -9.47 44.77 18.51
N ASP A 1133 -8.47 44.55 19.35
CA ASP A 1133 -7.14 44.10 18.96
C ASP A 1133 -7.07 42.56 18.94
N TYR A 1134 -6.45 41.99 17.91
CA TYR A 1134 -6.34 40.54 17.72
C TYR A 1134 -4.92 40.13 17.30
N LYS A 1135 -4.51 38.93 17.68
CA LYS A 1135 -3.23 38.32 17.31
C LYS A 1135 -3.40 36.83 17.00
N VAL A 1136 -2.38 36.22 16.43
CA VAL A 1136 -2.34 34.79 16.11
C VAL A 1136 -1.00 34.21 16.53
N ASP A 1137 -1.05 33.07 17.21
CA ASP A 1137 0.12 32.20 17.36
C ASP A 1137 0.26 31.36 16.09
N ILE A 1138 1.38 31.53 15.39
CA ILE A 1138 1.70 30.83 14.15
C ILE A 1138 2.70 29.73 14.48
N THR A 1139 2.32 28.47 14.30
CA THR A 1139 3.16 27.31 14.58
C THR A 1139 3.64 26.63 13.30
N LEU A 1140 4.94 26.67 13.03
CA LEU A 1140 5.57 25.95 11.92
C LEU A 1140 6.53 24.89 12.48
N ALA A 1141 6.23 23.63 12.20
CA ALA A 1141 6.81 22.46 12.87
C ALA A 1141 6.65 22.51 14.39
N ASP A 1142 7.64 23.04 15.11
CA ASP A 1142 7.74 23.15 16.57
C ASP A 1142 8.00 24.60 17.05
N CYS A 1143 8.27 25.53 16.14
CA CYS A 1143 8.35 26.94 16.43
C CYS A 1143 6.95 27.55 16.44
N THR A 1144 6.54 28.11 17.59
CA THR A 1144 5.36 28.97 17.69
C THR A 1144 5.79 30.42 17.89
N VAL A 1145 5.30 31.32 17.04
CA VAL A 1145 5.55 32.77 17.17
C VAL A 1145 4.23 33.53 17.14
N THR A 1146 4.00 34.30 18.20
CA THR A 1146 2.86 35.22 18.31
C THR A 1146 3.07 36.44 17.41
N SER A 1147 2.08 36.79 16.59
CA SER A 1147 2.07 38.04 15.83
C SER A 1147 1.80 39.27 16.71
N ASN A 1148 2.17 40.45 16.20
CA ASN A 1148 1.76 41.71 16.83
C ASN A 1148 0.23 41.87 16.80
N CYS A 1149 -0.34 42.50 17.82
CA CYS A 1149 -1.76 42.83 17.84
C CYS A 1149 -2.14 43.75 16.67
N VAL A 1150 -3.15 43.35 15.91
CA VAL A 1150 -3.73 44.11 14.79
C VAL A 1150 -5.12 44.61 15.18
N THR A 1151 -5.32 45.92 15.10
CA THR A 1151 -6.57 46.59 15.49
C THR A 1151 -7.65 46.46 14.43
N ILE A 1152 -8.72 45.73 14.75
CA ILE A 1152 -10.01 45.83 14.07
C ILE A 1152 -10.77 47.02 14.67
N SER A 1153 -10.48 48.20 14.13
CA SER A 1153 -11.09 49.50 14.43
C SER A 1153 -12.58 49.60 14.05
N SER A 1154 -13.03 48.71 13.16
CA SER A 1154 -14.35 48.70 12.53
C SER A 1154 -14.57 47.30 11.95
N LEU A 1155 -15.75 46.71 12.16
CA LEU A 1155 -16.16 45.50 11.43
C LEU A 1155 -16.52 45.85 9.98
N ALA A 1156 -16.54 44.85 9.09
CA ALA A 1156 -16.80 45.06 7.66
C ALA A 1156 -18.27 45.38 7.40
N VAL A 1157 -18.60 46.66 7.48
CA VAL A 1157 -19.85 47.21 6.94
C VAL A 1157 -19.49 48.05 5.72
N ASP A 1158 -19.08 47.36 4.65
CA ASP A 1158 -18.75 47.96 3.35
C ASP A 1158 -19.91 48.87 2.88
N ASP A 1159 -19.61 50.07 2.36
CA ASP A 1159 -20.58 51.17 2.22
C ASP A 1159 -21.86 50.83 1.43
N PHE A 1160 -23.01 51.31 1.95
CA PHE A 1160 -24.34 50.99 1.41
C PHE A 1160 -24.77 51.89 0.23
N GLU A 1161 -24.32 51.54 -0.97
CA GLU A 1161 -24.88 52.03 -2.25
C GLU A 1161 -26.31 51.50 -2.49
N ARG A 1162 -27.28 52.12 -1.79
CA ARG A 1162 -28.68 51.65 -1.66
C ARG A 1162 -29.53 51.73 -2.94
N ASN A 1163 -28.97 52.17 -4.07
CA ASN A 1163 -29.75 52.60 -5.25
C ASN A 1163 -29.79 51.58 -6.41
N GLU A 1164 -28.98 50.52 -6.39
CA GLU A 1164 -28.83 49.61 -7.55
C GLU A 1164 -29.72 48.36 -7.53
N PHE A 1165 -30.27 47.97 -6.38
CA PHE A 1165 -31.09 46.77 -6.24
C PHE A 1165 -32.58 47.09 -6.14
N LYS A 1166 -33.37 46.60 -7.09
CA LYS A 1166 -34.84 46.66 -7.04
C LYS A 1166 -35.39 45.35 -6.48
N ILE A 1167 -35.82 45.40 -5.21
CA ILE A 1167 -36.35 44.25 -4.47
C ILE A 1167 -37.85 44.50 -4.19
N TYR A 1168 -38.72 43.59 -4.66
CA TYR A 1168 -40.18 43.76 -4.56
C TYR A 1168 -40.94 42.42 -4.42
N PRO A 1169 -41.99 42.32 -3.57
CA PRO A 1169 -42.27 43.09 -2.36
C PRO A 1169 -41.61 42.44 -1.11
N ASN A 1170 -42.03 42.84 0.10
CA ASN A 1170 -41.58 42.26 1.37
C ASN A 1170 -41.76 40.71 1.40
N PRO A 1171 -40.74 39.91 1.78
CA PRO A 1171 -40.68 38.48 1.46
C PRO A 1171 -41.54 37.58 2.35
N SER A 1172 -42.85 37.55 2.11
CA SER A 1172 -43.72 36.52 2.67
C SER A 1172 -43.36 35.14 2.09
N LYS A 1173 -43.31 34.11 2.96
CA LYS A 1173 -42.83 32.75 2.64
C LYS A 1173 -41.35 32.67 2.20
N GLY A 1174 -40.50 33.65 2.54
CA GLY A 1174 -39.05 33.54 2.33
C GLY A 1174 -38.60 33.45 0.87
N VAL A 1175 -39.39 33.95 -0.08
CA VAL A 1175 -38.95 34.14 -1.47
C VAL A 1175 -38.61 35.62 -1.68
N VAL A 1176 -37.44 35.89 -2.26
CA VAL A 1176 -36.94 37.25 -2.53
C VAL A 1176 -36.76 37.42 -4.03
N ASN A 1177 -37.41 38.43 -4.62
CA ASN A 1177 -37.18 38.81 -6.01
C ASN A 1177 -36.18 39.96 -6.09
N ILE A 1178 -35.21 39.87 -7.00
CA ILE A 1178 -34.13 40.83 -7.18
C ILE A 1178 -34.05 41.19 -8.66
N ILE A 1179 -34.06 42.49 -8.96
CA ILE A 1179 -33.58 43.03 -10.25
C ILE A 1179 -32.31 43.83 -9.95
N THR A 1180 -31.24 43.49 -10.64
CA THR A 1180 -29.91 44.14 -10.60
C THR A 1180 -29.48 44.44 -12.05
N PRO A 1181 -28.83 45.56 -12.35
CA PRO A 1181 -28.38 45.87 -13.71
C PRO A 1181 -27.04 45.21 -14.09
N TYR A 1182 -26.51 44.31 -13.25
CA TYR A 1182 -25.25 43.59 -13.48
C TYR A 1182 -25.46 42.08 -13.41
N GLU A 1183 -24.92 41.34 -14.38
CA GLU A 1183 -24.85 39.87 -14.35
C GLU A 1183 -23.65 39.43 -13.49
N GLY A 1184 -23.81 38.33 -12.75
CA GLY A 1184 -22.71 37.72 -12.02
C GLY A 1184 -23.13 36.76 -10.91
N ASN A 1185 -22.14 36.27 -10.18
CA ASN A 1185 -22.30 35.39 -9.03
C ASN A 1185 -22.41 36.24 -7.74
N TYR A 1186 -23.38 35.89 -6.89
CA TYR A 1186 -23.73 36.59 -5.66
C TYR A 1186 -23.84 35.60 -4.48
N ILE A 1187 -23.67 36.13 -3.28
CA ILE A 1187 -23.87 35.40 -2.03
C ILE A 1187 -24.83 36.15 -1.11
N ILE A 1188 -25.59 35.42 -0.30
CA ILE A 1188 -26.18 35.92 0.94
C ILE A 1188 -25.27 35.51 2.09
N VAL A 1189 -24.94 36.49 2.93
CA VAL A 1189 -24.28 36.30 4.22
C VAL A 1189 -25.20 36.70 5.37
N ASP A 1190 -24.99 36.12 6.56
CA ASP A 1190 -25.67 36.54 7.79
C ASP A 1190 -25.00 37.77 8.45
N GLY A 1191 -25.52 38.17 9.61
CA GLY A 1191 -24.98 39.25 10.43
C GLY A 1191 -23.56 39.04 10.98
N LEU A 1192 -22.93 37.88 10.73
CA LEU A 1192 -21.55 37.55 11.08
C LEU A 1192 -20.70 37.28 9.82
N GLY A 1193 -21.18 37.64 8.63
CA GLY A 1193 -20.47 37.47 7.36
C GLY A 1193 -20.43 36.04 6.81
N LYS A 1194 -21.07 35.07 7.46
CA LYS A 1194 -21.07 33.67 7.03
C LYS A 1194 -21.96 33.48 5.81
N THR A 1195 -21.43 32.88 4.75
CA THR A 1195 -22.21 32.55 3.54
C THR A 1195 -23.30 31.52 3.87
N ILE A 1196 -24.54 31.91 3.61
CA ILE A 1196 -25.76 31.11 3.79
C ILE A 1196 -26.18 30.46 2.47
N LYS A 1197 -26.04 31.19 1.34
CA LYS A 1197 -26.39 30.70 0.00
C LYS A 1197 -25.66 31.49 -1.09
N SER A 1198 -25.12 30.79 -2.08
CA SER A 1198 -24.62 31.37 -3.34
C SER A 1198 -25.64 31.18 -4.46
N PHE A 1199 -25.68 32.12 -5.41
CA PHE A 1199 -26.60 32.12 -6.55
C PHE A 1199 -26.11 33.10 -7.62
N ASP A 1200 -26.33 32.77 -8.89
CA ASP A 1200 -26.15 33.73 -9.99
C ASP A 1200 -27.37 34.65 -10.12
N LEU A 1201 -27.13 35.88 -10.56
CA LEU A 1201 -28.16 36.83 -11.00
C LEU A 1201 -27.85 37.26 -12.45
N HIS A 1202 -28.85 37.22 -13.32
CA HIS A 1202 -28.75 37.74 -14.68
C HIS A 1202 -29.15 39.22 -14.73
N GLU A 1203 -28.51 40.01 -15.59
CA GLU A 1203 -28.73 41.45 -15.67
C GLU A 1203 -30.16 41.84 -16.10
N ASN A 1204 -30.68 42.91 -15.50
CA ASN A 1204 -31.90 43.62 -15.86
C ASN A 1204 -33.21 42.80 -15.90
N ILE A 1205 -33.19 41.53 -15.51
CA ILE A 1205 -34.39 40.67 -15.40
C ILE A 1205 -34.78 40.38 -13.94
N LEU A 1206 -35.98 39.82 -13.76
CA LEU A 1206 -36.51 39.39 -12.46
C LEU A 1206 -35.88 38.06 -12.04
N ASN A 1207 -34.93 38.10 -11.11
CA ASN A 1207 -34.31 36.92 -10.54
C ASN A 1207 -35.04 36.54 -9.24
N THR A 1208 -35.55 35.32 -9.14
CA THR A 1208 -36.34 34.84 -7.98
C THR A 1208 -35.53 33.85 -7.14
N LEU A 1209 -35.31 34.17 -5.87
CA LEU A 1209 -34.47 33.41 -4.95
C LEU A 1209 -35.29 32.84 -3.77
N ASN A 1210 -35.38 31.51 -3.69
CA ASN A 1210 -35.97 30.82 -2.53
C ASN A 1210 -34.97 30.79 -1.35
N LEU A 1211 -35.43 31.27 -0.19
CA LEU A 1211 -34.73 31.30 1.11
C LEU A 1211 -35.56 30.65 2.23
N GLU A 1212 -36.48 29.73 1.92
CA GLU A 1212 -37.36 29.07 2.91
C GLU A 1212 -36.60 28.37 4.03
N ASN A 1213 -35.39 27.87 3.74
CA ASN A 1213 -34.51 27.22 4.70
C ASN A 1213 -33.60 28.19 5.51
N VAL A 1214 -33.68 29.50 5.27
CA VAL A 1214 -32.94 30.53 6.01
C VAL A 1214 -33.77 30.97 7.22
N SER A 1215 -33.16 31.09 8.39
CA SER A 1215 -33.81 31.57 9.62
C SER A 1215 -34.17 33.06 9.55
N ASP A 1216 -35.12 33.51 10.38
CA ASP A 1216 -35.40 34.93 10.56
C ASP A 1216 -34.14 35.68 11.04
N GLY A 1217 -33.91 36.89 10.53
CA GLY A 1217 -32.72 37.68 10.84
C GLY A 1217 -32.41 38.79 9.84
N THR A 1218 -31.32 39.52 10.12
CA THR A 1218 -30.68 40.42 9.15
C THR A 1218 -29.60 39.66 8.39
N TYR A 1219 -29.64 39.81 7.06
CA TYR A 1219 -28.71 39.22 6.11
C TYR A 1219 -28.26 40.30 5.11
N PHE A 1220 -27.24 40.00 4.31
CA PHE A 1220 -26.73 40.89 3.28
C PHE A 1220 -26.48 40.13 1.98
N ILE A 1221 -26.90 40.71 0.85
CA ILE A 1221 -26.59 40.20 -0.49
C ILE A 1221 -25.32 40.91 -0.96
N LYS A 1222 -24.30 40.16 -1.40
CA LYS A 1222 -22.97 40.65 -1.82
C LYS A 1222 -22.56 40.03 -3.16
N ASN A 1223 -22.13 40.84 -4.12
CA ASN A 1223 -21.53 40.35 -5.38
C ASN A 1223 -20.10 39.84 -5.10
N ILE A 1224 -19.69 38.74 -5.74
CA ILE A 1224 -18.33 38.14 -5.61
C ILE A 1224 -17.53 38.09 -6.93
N SER A 1225 -18.05 38.70 -7.99
CA SER A 1225 -17.54 38.62 -9.37
C SER A 1225 -16.56 39.74 -9.72
N ASP A 1226 -16.63 40.86 -9.00
CA ASP A 1226 -15.95 42.11 -9.33
C ASP A 1226 -15.23 42.71 -8.12
N SER A 1227 -14.20 43.52 -8.39
CA SER A 1227 -13.35 44.14 -7.34
C SER A 1227 -14.03 45.26 -6.55
N ASN A 1228 -15.20 45.74 -7.00
CA ASN A 1228 -16.05 46.68 -6.28
C ASN A 1228 -17.15 45.92 -5.53
N ILE A 1229 -16.97 45.74 -4.22
CA ILE A 1229 -17.94 45.05 -3.37
C ILE A 1229 -19.23 45.87 -3.29
N LYS A 1230 -20.34 45.28 -3.71
CA LYS A 1230 -21.67 45.89 -3.62
C LYS A 1230 -22.57 45.08 -2.71
N THR A 1231 -23.09 45.72 -1.66
CA THR A 1231 -23.78 45.05 -0.55
C THR A 1231 -25.15 45.67 -0.27
N GLN A 1232 -26.21 44.85 -0.27
CA GLN A 1232 -27.58 45.28 0.06
C GLN A 1232 -28.12 44.53 1.26
N LYS A 1233 -28.64 45.26 2.25
CA LYS A 1233 -29.30 44.68 3.44
C LYS A 1233 -30.63 44.03 3.06
N LEU A 1234 -30.80 42.79 3.50
CA LEU A 1234 -32.02 41.99 3.42
C LEU A 1234 -32.48 41.66 4.85
N ILE A 1235 -33.73 41.92 5.17
CA ILE A 1235 -34.35 41.44 6.42
C ILE A 1235 -35.26 40.28 6.04
N ILE A 1236 -35.03 39.11 6.64
CA ILE A 1236 -35.90 37.95 6.51
C ILE A 1236 -36.69 37.85 7.81
N GLN A 1237 -38.01 37.90 7.69
CA GLN A 1237 -38.96 37.76 8.79
C GLN A 1237 -40.15 36.96 8.23
N LYS A 1238 -40.47 35.82 8.84
CA LYS A 1238 -41.40 34.81 8.29
C LYS A 1238 -42.85 34.99 8.71
#